data_AF-A0AAE6CMB8-F1
#
_entry.id   AF-A0AAE6CMB8-F1
#
_cell.length_a   1.000
_cell.length_b   1.000
_cell.length_c   1.000
_cell.angle_alpha   90.00
_cell.angle_beta   90.00
_cell.angle_gamma   90.00
#
_symmetry.space_group_name_H-M   'P 1'
#
loop_
_entity.id
_entity.type
_entity.pdbx_description
1 polymer ?
#
loop_
_entity_poly.entity_id
_entity_poly.type
_entity_poly.pdbx_seq_one_letter_code
_entity_poly.pdbx_strand_id
1 'polypeptide(L)'
;MSNSQVQPETLAEYLAHLPMTDEQRAELAGCQSFSELHERLSSSTFDAPTEAAQASVGRRLTLNTAEELADAEMLVLDASGRVCLRATPPIRRTKVVPEPWRTNILVRGWRRLTGRTNPPAPPKDENVLPAARWRTVGSIRRYILLILMLGQTIVAGWYMKGIMPYQGWSFVDLNEVLHQPLSQTATQVLPYALQTSILILFGILFCWVSAGFWTALMGFLELLTGHDKYRISGKSAGNEPIPKDARTALVMPICNEDVPRVFAGLRATFESVAATGNLDRFDFFVLSDSNDADICVAEQQAWLDVCREAKGFGKIFYRRRRRRVKRKSGNLDDFCRRWGGDYKYMVVLDADSVMSGDCLTSLVRLMEATPDAGIIQTAPRASGMDTLYARMQQFATRVYGPLFTAGLHFWQLGESHYWGHNAIIRMKPFIEHCALAPLPGKGAFAGAILSHDFVEAALMRRAGWGVWIAYDLPGSYEELPPNLLDELKRDRRWCHGNLMNFRLFLVKGMHPVHRAVFLTGVMSYLSAPLWFFFLVLSTALLAVNTLMEPQYFLEPRQLYPLWPQWHPDKAIALFSTTVVLLFLPKLLSIILIWAKGAKEFGGKFKVTLSMLLEMLFSMLLAPVRMIFHTRFVLAAFLGWAATWNSPQRDDDSTPWSEAVKRHGPQTLLGFFWALLVIWLNPSFLWWLVPIVGSLMLSIPVSVISSRVGLGLKSRDESLFLIPEEYNPPQALLATDQYTHENRWHALNDGFVRSVVDPQQNALACSLATSRHRQAEPIEWLRIERVRHALKAGPEGLNNNERVELLSDPVALGRLHEQIWNEAHPEWLEAWRKSVKADPHAPLLPLKPLSVQPQLA
;
A
#
# COMPACT_ATOMS: atom_id res chain seq x y z
N MET A 1 -30.21 -4.86 -64.00
CA MET A 1 -28.96 -5.38 -63.43
C MET A 1 -29.12 -5.37 -61.92
N SER A 2 -29.32 -6.55 -61.34
CA SER A 2 -29.56 -6.77 -59.92
C SER A 2 -28.23 -6.63 -59.17
N ASN A 3 -28.05 -5.53 -58.42
CA ASN A 3 -26.99 -5.45 -57.41
C ASN A 3 -27.41 -6.33 -56.22
N SER A 4 -27.20 -7.64 -56.32
CA SER A 4 -27.19 -8.50 -55.15
C SER A 4 -25.93 -8.17 -54.36
N GLN A 5 -26.07 -7.35 -53.31
CA GLN A 5 -25.01 -7.18 -52.32
C GLN A 5 -24.66 -8.56 -51.76
N VAL A 6 -23.39 -8.95 -51.90
CA VAL A 6 -22.90 -10.24 -51.41
C VAL A 6 -22.94 -10.21 -49.89
N GLN A 7 -23.64 -11.18 -49.30
CA GLN A 7 -23.71 -11.34 -47.84
C GLN A 7 -22.29 -11.46 -47.25
N PRO A 8 -21.96 -10.77 -46.15
CA PRO A 8 -20.62 -10.85 -45.57
C PRO A 8 -20.32 -12.28 -45.11
N GLU A 9 -19.21 -12.88 -45.57
CA GLU A 9 -18.81 -14.24 -45.18
C GLU A 9 -18.61 -14.38 -43.66
N THR A 10 -18.24 -13.29 -42.99
CA THR A 10 -17.99 -13.20 -41.55
C THR A 10 -19.25 -12.93 -40.72
N LEU A 11 -20.42 -12.73 -41.35
CA LEU A 11 -21.68 -12.43 -40.64
C LEU A 11 -22.11 -13.58 -39.71
N ALA A 12 -21.98 -14.82 -40.18
CA ALA A 12 -22.31 -16.00 -39.38
C ALA A 12 -21.40 -16.13 -38.15
N GLU A 13 -20.12 -15.79 -38.28
CA GLU A 13 -19.14 -15.77 -37.19
C GLU A 13 -19.51 -14.69 -36.16
N TYR A 14 -19.87 -13.49 -36.60
CA TYR A 14 -20.34 -12.42 -35.70
C TYR A 14 -21.57 -12.84 -34.89
N LEU A 15 -22.58 -13.40 -35.57
CA LEU A 15 -23.83 -13.82 -34.95
C LEU A 15 -23.67 -15.02 -34.00
N ALA A 16 -22.65 -15.85 -34.20
CA ALA A 16 -22.32 -16.95 -33.28
C ALA A 16 -21.80 -16.44 -31.93
N HIS A 17 -21.18 -15.26 -31.91
CA HIS A 17 -20.63 -14.62 -30.72
C HIS A 17 -21.61 -13.68 -30.00
N LEU A 18 -22.86 -13.62 -30.46
CA LEU A 18 -23.93 -12.95 -29.73
C LEU A 18 -24.82 -13.98 -29.02
N PRO A 19 -25.22 -13.71 -27.76
CA PRO A 19 -26.00 -14.66 -26.97
C PRO A 19 -27.48 -14.55 -27.34
N MET A 20 -27.84 -15.05 -28.52
CA MET A 20 -29.18 -15.01 -29.09
C MET A 20 -29.74 -16.42 -29.36
N THR A 21 -31.07 -16.54 -29.46
CA THR A 21 -31.73 -17.80 -29.84
C THR A 21 -31.48 -18.14 -31.31
N ASP A 22 -31.64 -19.41 -31.68
CA ASP A 22 -31.44 -19.83 -33.08
C ASP A 22 -32.44 -19.15 -34.05
N GLU A 23 -33.65 -18.84 -33.57
CA GLU A 23 -34.66 -18.08 -34.32
C GLU A 23 -34.22 -16.63 -34.60
N GLN A 24 -33.74 -15.92 -33.56
CA GLN A 24 -33.19 -14.56 -33.70
C GLN A 24 -31.96 -14.55 -34.62
N ARG A 25 -31.13 -15.60 -34.52
CA ARG A 25 -29.96 -15.76 -35.39
C ARG A 25 -30.37 -15.95 -36.85
N ALA A 26 -31.38 -16.77 -37.12
CA ALA A 26 -31.89 -17.00 -38.47
C ALA A 26 -32.49 -15.72 -39.08
N GLU A 27 -33.20 -14.92 -38.29
CA GLU A 27 -33.76 -13.64 -38.73
C GLU A 27 -32.66 -12.63 -39.15
N LEU A 28 -31.59 -12.54 -38.34
CA LEU A 28 -30.49 -11.61 -38.58
C LEU A 28 -29.47 -12.13 -39.61
N ALA A 29 -29.45 -13.44 -39.88
CA ALA A 29 -28.58 -14.03 -40.89
C ALA A 29 -28.85 -13.45 -42.29
N GLY A 30 -30.07 -12.97 -42.58
CA GLY A 30 -30.44 -12.38 -43.86
C GLY A 30 -29.92 -10.96 -44.13
N CYS A 31 -29.15 -10.36 -43.23
CA CYS A 31 -28.60 -9.00 -43.42
C CYS A 31 -27.52 -8.97 -44.53
N GLN A 32 -27.52 -7.93 -45.35
CA GLN A 32 -26.58 -7.74 -46.45
C GLN A 32 -25.33 -6.94 -46.05
N SER A 33 -25.34 -6.30 -44.88
CA SER A 33 -24.20 -5.56 -44.31
C SER A 33 -24.21 -5.55 -42.77
N PHE A 34 -23.08 -5.23 -42.13
CA PHE A 34 -23.05 -5.04 -40.67
C PHE A 34 -23.80 -3.78 -40.23
N SER A 35 -23.85 -2.73 -41.06
CA SER A 35 -24.66 -1.56 -40.77
C SER A 35 -26.15 -1.91 -40.71
N GLU A 36 -26.66 -2.69 -41.68
CA GLU A 36 -28.04 -3.21 -41.65
C GLU A 36 -28.30 -4.11 -40.42
N LEU A 37 -27.35 -4.99 -40.07
CA LEU A 37 -27.43 -5.80 -38.86
C LEU A 37 -27.61 -4.92 -37.61
N HIS A 38 -26.80 -3.88 -37.48
CA HIS A 38 -26.83 -2.97 -36.33
C HIS A 38 -28.10 -2.09 -36.31
N GLU A 39 -28.63 -1.69 -37.46
CA GLU A 39 -29.92 -1.00 -37.59
C GLU A 39 -31.07 -1.90 -37.14
N ARG A 40 -31.10 -3.17 -37.58
CA ARG A 40 -32.10 -4.15 -37.12
C ARG A 40 -31.99 -4.41 -35.61
N LEU A 41 -30.77 -4.58 -35.10
CA LEU A 41 -30.53 -4.75 -33.65
C LEU A 41 -30.99 -3.53 -32.83
N SER A 42 -30.82 -2.32 -33.35
CA SER A 42 -31.23 -1.08 -32.65
C SER A 42 -32.67 -0.64 -32.95
N SER A 43 -33.35 -1.31 -33.89
CA SER A 43 -34.68 -0.93 -34.40
C SER A 43 -34.75 0.54 -34.83
N SER A 44 -33.64 1.08 -35.36
CA SER A 44 -33.47 2.48 -35.72
C SER A 44 -32.65 2.59 -37.02
N THR A 45 -33.00 3.53 -37.89
CA THR A 45 -32.30 3.82 -39.16
C THR A 45 -31.41 5.06 -39.01
N PHE A 46 -30.20 5.05 -39.55
CA PHE A 46 -29.24 6.14 -39.38
C PHE A 46 -28.69 6.66 -40.72
N ASP A 47 -28.52 7.98 -40.84
CA ASP A 47 -28.03 8.62 -42.08
C ASP A 47 -26.54 8.33 -42.35
N ALA A 48 -25.77 7.94 -41.32
CA ALA A 48 -24.35 7.64 -41.41
C ALA A 48 -24.06 6.20 -40.97
N PRO A 49 -23.43 5.36 -41.82
CA PRO A 49 -23.10 3.96 -41.49
C PRO A 49 -22.32 3.84 -40.17
N THR A 50 -21.38 4.76 -39.94
CA THR A 50 -20.43 4.77 -38.82
C THR A 50 -21.02 5.06 -37.42
N GLU A 51 -22.35 5.20 -37.31
CA GLU A 51 -23.05 5.34 -36.02
C GLU A 51 -23.90 4.11 -35.66
N ALA A 52 -24.11 3.18 -36.60
CA ALA A 52 -24.97 2.02 -36.40
C ALA A 52 -24.46 1.09 -35.29
N ALA A 53 -23.15 0.77 -35.29
CA ALA A 53 -22.56 -0.05 -34.24
C ALA A 53 -22.73 0.56 -32.85
N GLN A 54 -22.63 1.89 -32.73
CA GLN A 54 -22.83 2.60 -31.46
C GLN A 54 -24.30 2.55 -31.00
N ALA A 55 -25.26 2.63 -31.93
CA ALA A 55 -26.68 2.57 -31.62
C ALA A 55 -27.10 1.18 -31.11
N SER A 56 -26.52 0.10 -31.65
CA SER A 56 -26.83 -1.27 -31.25
C SER A 56 -26.24 -1.71 -29.89
N VAL A 57 -25.42 -0.87 -29.24
CA VAL A 57 -24.74 -1.20 -27.97
C VAL A 57 -25.72 -1.70 -26.90
N GLY A 58 -26.84 -1.00 -26.71
CA GLY A 58 -27.85 -1.38 -25.71
C GLY A 58 -28.46 -2.75 -26.00
N ARG A 59 -28.77 -3.06 -27.27
CA ARG A 59 -29.31 -4.37 -27.63
C ARG A 59 -28.28 -5.47 -27.45
N ARG A 60 -27.04 -5.28 -27.94
CA ARG A 60 -25.96 -6.26 -27.82
C ARG A 60 -25.65 -6.65 -26.36
N LEU A 61 -25.84 -5.72 -25.41
CA LEU A 61 -25.72 -6.01 -23.98
C LEU A 61 -26.92 -6.78 -23.41
N THR A 62 -28.12 -6.54 -23.92
CA THR A 62 -29.37 -7.06 -23.34
C THR A 62 -29.87 -8.36 -23.95
N LEU A 63 -29.29 -8.87 -25.05
CA LEU A 63 -29.79 -10.06 -25.75
C LEU A 63 -30.07 -11.26 -24.83
N ASN A 64 -29.24 -11.46 -23.80
CA ASN A 64 -29.42 -12.51 -22.77
C ASN A 64 -29.61 -11.98 -21.34
N THR A 65 -29.38 -10.68 -21.10
CA THR A 65 -29.43 -10.08 -19.75
C THR A 65 -30.40 -8.89 -19.66
N ALA A 66 -31.37 -8.83 -20.57
CA ALA A 66 -32.37 -7.77 -20.63
C ALA A 66 -33.11 -7.61 -19.30
N GLU A 67 -33.60 -8.71 -18.72
CA GLU A 67 -34.36 -8.70 -17.47
C GLU A 67 -33.48 -8.22 -16.32
N GLU A 68 -32.30 -8.80 -16.12
CA GLU A 68 -31.39 -8.42 -15.03
C GLU A 68 -30.98 -6.94 -15.08
N LEU A 69 -30.60 -6.44 -16.26
CA LEU A 69 -30.16 -5.05 -16.43
C LEU A 69 -31.33 -4.06 -16.38
N ALA A 70 -32.53 -4.47 -16.80
CA ALA A 70 -33.74 -3.66 -16.71
C ALA A 70 -34.25 -3.57 -15.27
N ASP A 71 -34.32 -4.70 -14.56
CA ASP A 71 -34.75 -4.79 -13.15
C ASP A 71 -33.84 -3.93 -12.25
N ALA A 72 -32.56 -3.87 -12.58
CA ALA A 72 -31.57 -3.06 -11.86
C ALA A 72 -31.43 -1.62 -12.37
N GLU A 73 -32.24 -1.19 -13.36
CA GLU A 73 -32.18 0.14 -14.00
C GLU A 73 -30.76 0.54 -14.44
N MET A 74 -30.01 -0.41 -15.00
CA MET A 74 -28.59 -0.23 -15.31
C MET A 74 -28.33 0.48 -16.63
N LEU A 75 -29.30 0.56 -17.54
CA LEU A 75 -29.16 1.25 -18.82
C LEU A 75 -29.65 2.69 -18.70
N VAL A 76 -28.76 3.63 -19.04
CA VAL A 76 -29.06 5.07 -19.05
C VAL A 76 -28.59 5.70 -20.35
N LEU A 77 -29.18 6.84 -20.73
CA LEU A 77 -28.71 7.63 -21.85
C LEU A 77 -27.76 8.73 -21.36
N ASP A 78 -26.63 8.89 -22.05
CA ASP A 78 -25.74 10.01 -21.81
C ASP A 78 -26.28 11.33 -22.40
N ALA A 79 -25.54 12.42 -22.19
CA ALA A 79 -25.94 13.75 -22.68
C ALA A 79 -26.00 13.87 -24.23
N SER A 80 -25.53 12.85 -24.95
CA SER A 80 -25.58 12.76 -26.42
C SER A 80 -26.58 11.69 -26.88
N GLY A 81 -27.41 11.13 -25.98
CA GLY A 81 -28.41 10.12 -26.30
C GLY A 81 -27.85 8.70 -26.51
N ARG A 82 -26.60 8.42 -26.13
CA ARG A 82 -26.01 7.08 -26.25
C ARG A 82 -26.30 6.23 -25.03
N VAL A 83 -26.52 4.93 -25.25
CA VAL A 83 -26.69 3.96 -24.16
C VAL A 83 -25.38 3.77 -23.41
N CYS A 84 -25.44 3.91 -22.09
CA CYS A 84 -24.34 3.69 -21.16
C CYS A 84 -24.80 2.81 -19.98
N LEU A 85 -23.86 2.10 -19.37
CA LEU A 85 -24.11 1.39 -18.12
C LEU A 85 -23.98 2.36 -16.93
N ARG A 86 -24.92 2.27 -15.99
CA ARG A 86 -24.95 3.03 -14.74
C ARG A 86 -23.95 2.48 -13.73
N ALA A 87 -22.67 2.48 -14.08
CA ALA A 87 -21.58 1.96 -13.24
C ALA A 87 -21.24 2.86 -12.03
N THR A 88 -21.84 4.06 -11.93
CA THR A 88 -21.63 4.98 -10.82
C THR A 88 -22.95 5.63 -10.39
N PRO A 89 -23.11 6.03 -9.12
CA PRO A 89 -24.29 6.76 -8.70
C PRO A 89 -24.29 8.20 -9.26
N PRO A 90 -25.45 8.88 -9.23
CA PRO A 90 -25.54 10.28 -9.64
C PRO A 90 -24.51 11.15 -8.93
N ILE A 91 -23.91 12.09 -9.68
CA ILE A 91 -22.84 12.94 -9.14
C ILE A 91 -23.46 14.08 -8.31
N ARG A 92 -23.08 14.16 -7.03
CA ARG A 92 -23.35 15.30 -6.16
C ARG A 92 -22.05 15.99 -5.77
N ARG A 93 -21.76 17.11 -6.46
CA ARG A 93 -20.46 17.76 -6.33
C ARG A 93 -20.27 18.42 -4.98
N THR A 94 -19.16 18.08 -4.33
CA THR A 94 -18.68 18.66 -3.08
C THR A 94 -17.36 19.39 -3.30
N LYS A 95 -17.22 20.55 -2.65
CA LYS A 95 -16.05 21.42 -2.80
C LYS A 95 -14.92 20.92 -1.89
N VAL A 96 -13.90 20.31 -2.51
CA VAL A 96 -12.66 19.89 -1.83
C VAL A 96 -11.54 20.88 -2.19
N VAL A 97 -11.21 21.81 -1.29
CA VAL A 97 -10.17 22.84 -1.52
C VAL A 97 -8.93 22.56 -0.67
N PRO A 98 -7.77 22.29 -1.28
CA PRO A 98 -6.55 22.10 -0.51
C PRO A 98 -5.98 23.45 -0.03
N GLU A 99 -5.52 23.48 1.22
CA GLU A 99 -4.78 24.63 1.75
C GLU A 99 -3.31 24.58 1.29
N PRO A 100 -2.77 25.65 0.69
CA PRO A 100 -1.37 25.67 0.28
C PRO A 100 -0.40 25.55 1.47
N TRP A 101 0.59 24.67 1.33
CA TRP A 101 1.60 24.47 2.37
C TRP A 101 2.52 25.68 2.54
N ARG A 102 2.82 26.01 3.79
CA ARG A 102 3.74 27.09 4.15
C ARG A 102 4.84 26.55 5.04
N THR A 103 5.89 25.99 4.43
CA THR A 103 6.96 25.29 5.13
C THR A 103 8.11 26.20 5.60
N ASN A 104 8.37 27.33 4.91
CA ASN A 104 9.51 28.20 5.23
C ASN A 104 9.21 29.15 6.42
N ILE A 105 10.01 29.04 7.49
CA ILE A 105 9.89 29.84 8.71
C ILE A 105 10.18 31.33 8.42
N LEU A 106 11.17 31.64 7.60
CA LEU A 106 11.59 33.02 7.30
C LEU A 106 10.50 33.77 6.51
N VAL A 107 9.92 33.11 5.49
CA VAL A 107 8.79 33.66 4.71
C VAL A 107 7.57 33.91 5.61
N ARG A 108 7.36 33.04 6.62
CA ARG A 108 6.30 33.20 7.61
C ARG A 108 6.57 34.40 8.54
N GLY A 109 7.80 34.55 9.00
CA GLY A 109 8.24 35.71 9.79
C GLY A 109 8.05 37.02 9.03
N TRP A 110 8.52 37.08 7.77
CA TRP A 110 8.38 38.25 6.90
C TRP A 110 6.92 38.63 6.63
N ARG A 111 6.03 37.66 6.39
CA ARG A 111 4.58 37.94 6.22
C ARG A 111 3.91 38.47 7.48
N ARG A 112 4.34 37.98 8.65
CA ARG A 112 3.86 38.48 9.95
C ARG A 112 4.25 39.93 10.15
N LEU A 113 5.47 40.29 9.73
CA LEU A 113 5.96 41.68 9.77
C LEU A 113 5.28 42.58 8.73
N THR A 114 4.87 42.05 7.58
CA THR A 114 4.23 42.82 6.48
C THR A 114 2.69 42.86 6.53
N GLY A 115 2.07 42.50 7.66
CA GLY A 115 0.62 42.60 7.84
C GLY A 115 -0.22 41.63 7.00
N ARG A 116 0.39 40.74 6.22
CA ARG A 116 -0.29 39.69 5.45
C ARG A 116 -0.64 38.52 6.37
N THR A 117 -1.62 38.72 7.24
CA THR A 117 -2.15 37.68 8.13
C THR A 117 -2.81 36.56 7.32
N ASN A 118 -2.83 35.35 7.89
CA ASN A 118 -3.55 34.24 7.30
C ASN A 118 -5.06 34.57 7.22
N PRO A 119 -5.80 33.95 6.28
CA PRO A 119 -7.26 33.91 6.41
C PRO A 119 -7.61 33.47 7.85
N PRO A 120 -8.66 34.06 8.45
CA PRO A 120 -9.06 33.72 9.81
C PRO A 120 -9.24 32.21 9.91
N ALA A 121 -8.89 31.65 11.07
CA ALA A 121 -9.21 30.25 11.34
C ALA A 121 -10.70 30.05 11.02
N PRO A 122 -11.08 28.95 10.34
CA PRO A 122 -12.49 28.68 10.14
C PRO A 122 -13.20 28.81 11.49
N PRO A 123 -14.37 29.46 11.54
CA PRO A 123 -15.11 29.60 12.79
C PRO A 123 -15.17 28.23 13.44
N LYS A 124 -14.81 28.15 14.73
CA LYS A 124 -14.93 26.92 15.49
C LYS A 124 -16.39 26.49 15.35
N ASP A 125 -16.62 25.35 14.70
CA ASP A 125 -17.97 24.77 14.61
C ASP A 125 -18.52 24.72 16.04
N GLU A 126 -19.71 25.29 16.29
CA GLU A 126 -20.30 25.34 17.64
C GLU A 126 -20.52 23.94 18.22
N ASN A 127 -20.43 22.91 17.38
CA ASN A 127 -20.43 21.49 17.70
C ASN A 127 -19.07 20.92 18.16
N VAL A 128 -18.06 21.75 18.46
CA VAL A 128 -16.79 21.26 19.02
C VAL A 128 -17.06 20.66 20.40
N LEU A 129 -17.15 19.33 20.42
CA LEU A 129 -17.21 18.53 21.63
C LEU A 129 -16.12 19.00 22.61
N PRO A 130 -16.43 19.10 23.92
CA PRO A 130 -15.49 19.59 24.92
C PRO A 130 -14.16 18.85 24.83
N ALA A 131 -13.05 19.55 25.10
CA ALA A 131 -11.73 18.98 25.02
C ALA A 131 -11.65 17.71 25.89
N ALA A 132 -11.62 16.56 25.23
CA ALA A 132 -11.77 15.28 25.90
C ALA A 132 -10.62 15.03 26.87
N ARG A 133 -10.95 14.51 28.07
CA ARG A 133 -10.00 14.27 29.18
C ARG A 133 -8.80 13.40 28.78
N TRP A 134 -8.95 12.55 27.76
CA TRP A 134 -7.88 11.71 27.24
C TRP A 134 -6.67 12.51 26.72
N ARG A 135 -6.84 13.77 26.29
CA ARG A 135 -5.75 14.62 25.74
C ARG A 135 -4.67 14.92 26.78
N THR A 136 -5.07 15.25 28.01
CA THR A 136 -4.14 15.50 29.12
C THR A 136 -3.40 14.22 29.51
N VAL A 137 -4.14 13.11 29.61
CA VAL A 137 -3.57 11.79 29.93
C VAL A 137 -2.55 11.34 28.89
N GLY A 138 -2.89 11.45 27.59
CA GLY A 138 -1.98 11.14 26.49
C GLY A 138 -0.71 11.99 26.54
N SER A 139 -0.82 13.27 26.91
CA SER A 139 0.35 14.15 27.05
C SER A 139 1.27 13.71 28.19
N ILE A 140 0.71 13.38 29.36
CA ILE A 140 1.48 12.88 30.52
C ILE A 140 2.19 11.57 30.16
N ARG A 141 1.48 10.61 29.56
CA ARG A 141 2.04 9.32 29.14
C ARG A 141 3.25 9.53 28.20
N ARG A 142 3.16 10.45 27.25
CA ARG A 142 4.29 10.75 26.35
C ARG A 142 5.48 11.40 27.05
N TYR A 143 5.27 12.27 28.03
CA TYR A 143 6.38 12.80 28.81
C TYR A 143 7.07 11.71 29.63
N ILE A 144 6.31 10.77 30.19
CA ILE A 144 6.87 9.59 30.86
C ILE A 144 7.73 8.77 29.89
N LEU A 145 7.20 8.45 28.70
CA LEU A 145 7.97 7.74 27.66
C LEU A 145 9.27 8.49 27.32
N LEU A 146 9.21 9.80 27.13
CA LEU A 146 10.38 10.62 26.82
C LEU A 146 11.44 10.57 27.95
N ILE A 147 11.01 10.67 29.21
CA ILE A 147 11.92 10.58 30.37
C ILE A 147 12.56 9.20 30.45
N LEU A 148 11.79 8.12 30.25
CA LEU A 148 12.29 6.75 30.25
C LEU A 148 13.33 6.54 29.15
N MET A 149 13.04 7.01 27.93
CA MET A 149 13.96 6.93 26.80
C MET A 149 15.26 7.70 27.06
N LEU A 150 15.17 8.97 27.44
CA LEU A 150 16.34 9.82 27.66
C LEU A 150 17.17 9.34 28.85
N GLY A 151 16.53 8.96 29.95
CA GLY A 151 17.20 8.44 31.14
C GLY A 151 17.99 7.17 30.83
N GLN A 152 17.35 6.20 30.15
CA GLN A 152 18.00 4.96 29.74
C GLN A 152 19.17 5.21 28.77
N THR A 153 19.02 6.14 27.82
CA THR A 153 20.09 6.52 26.88
C THR A 153 21.25 7.21 27.57
N ILE A 154 21.00 8.08 28.55
CA ILE A 154 22.06 8.76 29.32
C ILE A 154 22.88 7.72 30.09
N VAL A 155 22.22 6.77 30.76
CA VAL A 155 22.89 5.67 31.47
C VAL A 155 23.72 4.83 30.50
N ALA A 156 23.13 4.38 29.39
CA ALA A 156 23.85 3.58 28.40
C ALA A 156 25.02 4.35 27.76
N GLY A 157 24.85 5.64 27.49
CA GLY A 157 25.90 6.51 26.96
C GLY A 157 27.04 6.71 27.96
N TRP A 158 26.74 6.76 29.25
CA TRP A 158 27.76 6.80 30.32
C TRP A 158 28.58 5.50 30.37
N TYR A 159 27.92 4.33 30.28
CA TYR A 159 28.62 3.04 30.15
C TYR A 159 29.47 2.98 28.87
N MET A 160 28.91 3.41 27.72
CA MET A 160 29.61 3.43 26.44
C MET A 160 30.86 4.32 26.49
N LYS A 161 30.76 5.51 27.09
CA LYS A 161 31.91 6.39 27.33
C LYS A 161 32.99 5.68 28.16
N GLY A 162 32.58 4.89 29.16
CA GLY A 162 33.49 4.12 30.00
C GLY A 162 34.14 2.90 29.34
N ILE A 163 33.68 2.47 28.16
CA ILE A 163 34.28 1.37 27.38
C ILE A 163 35.36 1.90 26.42
N MET A 164 35.21 3.15 25.96
CA MET A 164 36.06 3.71 24.93
C MET A 164 37.43 4.15 25.49
N PRO A 165 38.51 4.01 24.69
CA PRO A 165 39.87 4.18 25.17
C PRO A 165 40.24 5.63 25.55
N TYR A 166 39.66 6.65 24.91
CA TYR A 166 40.02 8.05 25.14
C TYR A 166 39.02 8.73 26.09
N GLN A 167 39.41 9.09 27.31
CA GLN A 167 38.48 9.52 28.37
C GLN A 167 38.02 11.01 28.31
N GLY A 168 37.93 11.60 27.12
CA GLY A 168 37.34 12.93 26.89
C GLY A 168 38.32 13.98 26.35
N TRP A 169 37.77 15.14 25.93
CA TRP A 169 38.52 16.23 25.30
C TRP A 169 39.41 17.05 26.24
N SER A 170 39.38 16.77 27.55
CA SER A 170 40.13 17.54 28.56
C SER A 170 41.64 17.51 28.36
N PHE A 171 42.15 16.54 27.60
CA PHE A 171 43.57 16.35 27.32
C PHE A 171 44.00 16.87 25.93
N VAL A 172 43.12 17.59 25.24
CA VAL A 172 43.40 18.22 23.93
C VAL A 172 43.40 19.74 24.12
N ASP A 173 44.57 20.37 24.01
CA ASP A 173 44.68 21.83 24.03
C ASP A 173 44.27 22.43 22.67
N LEU A 174 43.11 23.10 22.64
CA LEU A 174 42.58 23.72 21.43
C LEU A 174 43.45 24.89 20.92
N ASN A 175 44.21 25.57 21.78
CA ASN A 175 45.11 26.64 21.34
C ASN A 175 46.34 26.06 20.64
N GLU A 176 46.82 24.91 21.09
CA GLU A 176 47.93 24.20 20.46
C GLU A 176 47.51 23.66 19.08
N VAL A 177 46.31 23.06 19.01
CA VAL A 177 45.72 22.54 17.77
C VAL A 177 45.58 23.61 16.67
N LEU A 178 45.34 24.88 17.05
CA LEU A 178 45.22 25.99 16.08
C LEU A 178 46.55 26.40 15.44
N HIS A 179 47.69 26.09 16.07
CA HIS A 179 49.02 26.54 15.64
C HIS A 179 49.94 25.41 15.17
N GLN A 180 49.53 24.15 15.33
CA GLN A 180 50.24 22.97 14.86
C GLN A 180 50.04 22.69 13.35
N PRO A 181 50.98 21.98 12.70
CA PRO A 181 50.80 21.53 11.33
C PRO A 181 49.65 20.52 11.23
N LEU A 182 48.92 20.58 10.11
CA LEU A 182 47.71 19.79 9.82
C LEU A 182 47.87 18.27 10.05
N SER A 183 49.05 17.71 9.81
CA SER A 183 49.34 16.29 10.05
C SER A 183 49.35 15.92 11.53
N GLN A 184 49.96 16.77 12.38
CA GLN A 184 50.03 16.56 13.83
C GLN A 184 48.66 16.79 14.48
N THR A 185 47.95 17.82 14.03
CA THR A 185 46.56 18.06 14.40
C THR A 185 45.66 16.87 14.06
N ALA A 186 45.81 16.30 12.86
CA ALA A 186 45.04 15.13 12.46
C ALA A 186 45.31 13.95 13.39
N THR A 187 46.58 13.65 13.72
CA THR A 187 46.92 12.54 14.60
C THR A 187 46.43 12.73 16.04
N GLN A 188 46.47 13.96 16.56
CA GLN A 188 46.03 14.27 17.91
C GLN A 188 44.50 14.28 18.04
N VAL A 189 43.79 14.87 17.08
CA VAL A 189 42.34 15.13 17.17
C VAL A 189 41.49 13.97 16.64
N LEU A 190 41.97 13.24 15.62
CA LEU A 190 41.19 12.21 14.94
C LEU A 190 40.61 11.13 15.88
N PRO A 191 41.35 10.55 16.85
CA PRO A 191 40.81 9.54 17.74
C PRO A 191 39.66 10.08 18.62
N TYR A 192 39.80 11.30 19.16
CA TYR A 192 38.77 11.96 19.96
C TYR A 192 37.54 12.35 19.12
N ALA A 193 37.76 12.81 17.89
CA ALA A 193 36.69 13.14 16.95
C ALA A 193 35.88 11.90 16.53
N LEU A 194 36.57 10.81 16.19
CA LEU A 194 35.93 9.51 15.89
C LEU A 194 35.13 9.02 17.10
N GLN A 195 35.73 9.01 18.28
CA GLN A 195 35.08 8.55 19.49
C GLN A 195 33.82 9.36 19.83
N THR A 196 33.91 10.69 19.76
CA THR A 196 32.77 11.58 20.04
C THR A 196 31.65 11.36 19.03
N SER A 197 31.99 11.17 17.76
CA SER A 197 31.02 10.86 16.71
C SER A 197 30.32 9.53 16.98
N ILE A 198 31.06 8.50 17.40
CA ILE A 198 30.50 7.19 17.77
C ILE A 198 29.57 7.32 18.98
N LEU A 199 29.93 8.09 20.01
CA LEU A 199 29.06 8.31 21.19
C LEU A 199 27.76 9.02 20.83
N ILE A 200 27.81 10.04 19.96
CA ILE A 200 26.62 10.75 19.50
C ILE A 200 25.70 9.81 18.73
N LEU A 201 26.25 9.05 17.78
CA LEU A 201 25.48 8.07 17.00
C LEU A 201 24.89 6.98 17.88
N PHE A 202 25.69 6.46 18.83
CA PHE A 202 25.23 5.49 19.82
C PHE A 202 24.04 6.03 20.61
N GLY A 203 24.14 7.25 21.14
CA GLY A 203 23.05 7.87 21.90
C GLY A 203 21.76 8.00 21.09
N ILE A 204 21.86 8.43 19.83
CA ILE A 204 20.71 8.54 18.92
C ILE A 204 20.09 7.17 18.63
N LEU A 205 20.90 6.19 18.25
CA LEU A 205 20.45 4.83 17.91
C LEU A 205 19.86 4.12 19.13
N PHE A 206 20.50 4.24 20.29
CA PHE A 206 20.04 3.61 21.53
C PHE A 206 18.74 4.23 22.03
N CYS A 207 18.58 5.56 21.92
CA CYS A 207 17.32 6.24 22.20
C CYS A 207 16.18 5.71 21.32
N TRP A 208 16.47 5.49 20.03
CA TRP A 208 15.49 4.92 19.10
C TRP A 208 15.08 3.49 19.47
N VAL A 209 16.03 2.62 19.83
CA VAL A 209 15.75 1.26 20.30
C VAL A 209 14.93 1.28 21.60
N SER A 210 15.27 2.17 22.53
CA SER A 210 14.54 2.35 23.80
C SER A 210 13.07 2.71 23.57
N ALA A 211 12.77 3.56 22.58
CA ALA A 211 11.38 3.90 22.23
C ALA A 211 10.54 2.65 21.88
N GLY A 212 11.11 1.75 21.06
CA GLY A 212 10.46 0.50 20.69
C GLY A 212 10.26 -0.43 21.88
N PHE A 213 11.27 -0.55 22.74
CA PHE A 213 11.22 -1.37 23.96
C PHE A 213 10.09 -0.95 24.91
N TRP A 214 10.03 0.33 25.29
CA TRP A 214 9.01 0.83 26.22
C TRP A 214 7.60 0.77 25.61
N THR A 215 7.48 0.91 24.29
CA THR A 215 6.23 0.71 23.56
C THR A 215 5.75 -0.74 23.67
N ALA A 216 6.61 -1.72 23.37
CA ALA A 216 6.24 -3.12 23.48
C ALA A 216 5.92 -3.54 24.93
N LEU A 217 6.67 -3.02 25.91
CA LEU A 217 6.43 -3.33 27.32
C LEU A 217 5.07 -2.82 27.79
N MET A 218 4.70 -1.57 27.46
CA MET A 218 3.38 -1.06 27.80
C MET A 218 2.27 -1.79 27.06
N GLY A 219 2.50 -2.19 25.81
CA GLY A 219 1.54 -3.03 25.08
C GLY A 219 1.33 -4.40 25.71
N PHE A 220 2.40 -5.03 26.20
CA PHE A 220 2.29 -6.28 26.97
C PHE A 220 1.44 -6.10 28.23
N LEU A 221 1.70 -5.04 29.00
CA LEU A 221 0.92 -4.73 30.21
C LEU A 221 -0.55 -4.43 29.88
N GLU A 222 -0.82 -3.68 28.82
CA GLU A 222 -2.17 -3.37 28.35
C GLU A 222 -2.93 -4.64 27.93
N LEU A 223 -2.27 -5.54 27.19
CA LEU A 223 -2.87 -6.79 26.72
C LEU A 223 -3.08 -7.83 27.82
N LEU A 224 -2.31 -7.75 28.91
CA LEU A 224 -2.42 -8.62 30.09
C LEU A 224 -3.52 -8.12 31.05
N THR A 225 -3.53 -6.81 31.34
CA THR A 225 -4.45 -6.21 32.28
C THR A 225 -5.82 -5.93 31.67
N GLY A 226 -5.88 -5.55 30.39
CA GLY A 226 -7.12 -5.30 29.66
C GLY A 226 -7.88 -4.02 30.04
N HIS A 227 -7.33 -3.19 30.94
CA HIS A 227 -8.00 -2.05 31.56
C HIS A 227 -7.37 -0.69 31.15
N ASP A 228 -7.83 -0.10 30.05
CA ASP A 228 -7.67 1.35 29.79
C ASP A 228 -9.04 2.00 29.60
N LYS A 229 -9.35 2.97 30.47
CA LYS A 229 -10.61 3.72 30.48
C LYS A 229 -10.85 4.52 29.20
N TYR A 230 -9.78 4.91 28.50
CA TYR A 230 -9.86 5.76 27.30
C TYR A 230 -9.69 4.98 25.99
N ARG A 231 -9.79 3.65 26.03
CA ARG A 231 -9.65 2.80 24.84
C ARG A 231 -10.89 2.81 23.96
N ILE A 232 -10.69 2.96 22.66
CA ILE A 232 -11.67 2.51 21.66
C ILE A 232 -11.37 1.04 21.37
N SER A 233 -12.28 0.18 21.80
CA SER A 233 -12.13 -1.28 21.70
C SER A 233 -13.16 -1.83 20.73
N GLY A 234 -12.81 -2.84 19.94
CA GLY A 234 -13.80 -3.62 19.21
C GLY A 234 -14.91 -4.15 20.13
N LYS A 235 -14.59 -4.46 21.39
CA LYS A 235 -15.58 -4.91 22.39
C LYS A 235 -16.57 -3.83 22.82
N SER A 236 -16.25 -2.54 22.64
CA SER A 236 -17.14 -1.43 22.95
C SER A 236 -18.04 -1.02 21.79
N ALA A 237 -17.97 -1.70 20.63
CA ALA A 237 -18.82 -1.39 19.48
C ALA A 237 -20.31 -1.60 19.77
N GLY A 238 -20.64 -2.46 20.74
CA GLY A 238 -22.03 -2.82 21.05
C GLY A 238 -22.72 -3.54 19.89
N ASN A 239 -24.01 -3.85 20.09
CA ASN A 239 -24.86 -4.51 19.09
C ASN A 239 -26.05 -3.62 18.66
N GLU A 240 -25.92 -2.31 18.87
CA GLU A 240 -26.98 -1.37 18.53
C GLU A 240 -27.22 -1.34 17.00
N PRO A 241 -28.47 -1.14 16.55
CA PRO A 241 -28.78 -0.99 15.13
C PRO A 241 -28.06 0.22 14.53
N ILE A 242 -27.49 0.05 13.33
CA ILE A 242 -26.81 1.14 12.63
C ILE A 242 -27.87 2.13 12.11
N PRO A 243 -27.78 3.43 12.45
CA PRO A 243 -28.70 4.45 11.97
C PRO A 243 -28.80 4.52 10.44
N LYS A 244 -29.98 4.85 9.91
CA LYS A 244 -30.23 4.91 8.46
C LYS A 244 -29.38 5.94 7.73
N ASP A 245 -29.04 7.04 8.41
CA ASP A 245 -28.18 8.12 7.91
C ASP A 245 -26.69 7.76 7.94
N ALA A 246 -26.28 6.68 8.61
CA ALA A 246 -24.90 6.22 8.70
C ALA A 246 -24.42 5.48 7.43
N ARG A 247 -24.78 6.02 6.25
CA ARG A 247 -24.34 5.48 4.97
C ARG A 247 -22.82 5.52 4.86
N THR A 248 -22.26 4.39 4.48
CA THR A 248 -20.81 4.15 4.47
C THR A 248 -20.36 3.71 3.09
N ALA A 249 -19.42 4.44 2.49
CA ALA A 249 -18.80 4.06 1.22
C ALA A 249 -17.55 3.23 1.46
N LEU A 250 -17.49 2.01 0.93
CA LEU A 250 -16.26 1.24 0.84
C LEU A 250 -15.57 1.62 -0.47
N VAL A 251 -14.38 2.21 -0.39
CA VAL A 251 -13.63 2.64 -1.58
C VAL A 251 -12.37 1.80 -1.72
N MET A 252 -12.18 1.20 -2.89
CA MET A 252 -11.04 0.35 -3.23
C MET A 252 -10.32 0.94 -4.45
N PRO A 253 -9.26 1.75 -4.23
CA PRO A 253 -8.43 2.26 -5.32
C PRO A 253 -7.55 1.15 -5.92
N ILE A 254 -7.58 1.04 -7.24
CA ILE A 254 -6.82 0.04 -8.00
C ILE A 254 -6.02 0.73 -9.13
N CYS A 255 -4.83 0.25 -9.48
CA CYS A 255 -3.94 0.62 -10.57
C CYS A 255 -3.09 -0.59 -11.06
N ASN A 256 -3.58 -1.29 -12.09
CA ASN A 256 -2.96 -2.45 -12.75
C ASN A 256 -2.66 -3.62 -11.79
N GLU A 257 -3.55 -3.92 -10.85
CA GLU A 257 -3.48 -5.12 -10.00
C GLU A 257 -4.01 -6.36 -10.70
N ASP A 258 -3.80 -7.51 -10.06
CA ASP A 258 -4.39 -8.80 -10.43
C ASP A 258 -5.93 -8.73 -10.28
N VAL A 259 -6.62 -8.55 -11.41
CA VAL A 259 -8.07 -8.37 -11.50
C VAL A 259 -8.83 -9.53 -10.82
N PRO A 260 -8.55 -10.82 -11.15
CA PRO A 260 -9.12 -11.96 -10.45
C PRO A 260 -9.09 -11.85 -8.92
N ARG A 261 -7.92 -11.56 -8.35
CA ARG A 261 -7.72 -11.50 -6.90
C ARG A 261 -8.43 -10.31 -6.25
N VAL A 262 -8.41 -9.14 -6.89
CA VAL A 262 -9.06 -7.92 -6.38
C VAL A 262 -10.57 -8.11 -6.29
N PHE A 263 -11.20 -8.58 -7.38
CA PHE A 263 -12.64 -8.75 -7.44
C PHE A 263 -13.12 -9.93 -6.56
N ALA A 264 -12.29 -10.96 -6.37
CA ALA A 264 -12.54 -12.02 -5.38
C ALA A 264 -12.62 -11.48 -3.94
N GLY A 265 -11.64 -10.66 -3.53
CA GLY A 265 -11.64 -10.05 -2.19
C GLY A 265 -12.78 -9.06 -1.98
N LEU A 266 -13.14 -8.29 -3.01
CA LEU A 266 -14.29 -7.40 -3.01
C LEU A 266 -15.61 -8.18 -2.83
N ARG A 267 -15.79 -9.26 -3.61
CA ARG A 267 -16.98 -10.13 -3.52
C ARG A 267 -17.11 -10.75 -2.14
N ALA A 268 -16.03 -11.33 -1.62
CA ALA A 268 -16.02 -11.92 -0.27
C ALA A 268 -16.38 -10.89 0.82
N THR A 269 -15.86 -9.66 0.70
CA THR A 269 -16.22 -8.55 1.61
C THR A 269 -17.69 -8.17 1.47
N PHE A 270 -18.19 -8.05 0.24
CA PHE A 270 -19.58 -7.71 -0.06
C PHE A 270 -20.57 -8.72 0.52
N GLU A 271 -20.37 -10.01 0.23
CA GLU A 271 -21.23 -11.09 0.72
C GLU A 271 -21.14 -11.22 2.25
N SER A 272 -19.97 -11.00 2.83
CA SER A 272 -19.82 -10.96 4.29
C SER A 272 -20.60 -9.81 4.93
N VAL A 273 -20.67 -8.62 4.30
CA VAL A 273 -21.54 -7.52 4.74
C VAL A 273 -23.02 -7.90 4.57
N ALA A 274 -23.38 -8.52 3.44
CA ALA A 274 -24.74 -8.97 3.18
C ALA A 274 -25.24 -9.95 4.27
N ALA A 275 -24.39 -10.87 4.70
CA ALA A 275 -24.67 -11.82 5.78
C ALA A 275 -24.99 -11.14 7.13
N THR A 276 -24.53 -9.91 7.37
CA THR A 276 -24.86 -9.16 8.59
C THR A 276 -26.27 -8.54 8.58
N GLY A 277 -26.95 -8.52 7.43
CA GLY A 277 -28.24 -7.84 7.25
C GLY A 277 -28.17 -6.31 7.16
N ASN A 278 -26.98 -5.70 7.15
CA ASN A 278 -26.80 -4.24 7.12
C ASN A 278 -26.34 -3.70 5.74
N LEU A 279 -26.48 -4.49 4.67
CA LEU A 279 -26.01 -4.12 3.32
C LEU A 279 -26.63 -2.82 2.80
N ASP A 280 -27.84 -2.46 3.25
CA ASP A 280 -28.50 -1.22 2.89
C ASP A 280 -27.71 0.04 3.34
N ARG A 281 -26.84 -0.09 4.35
CA ARG A 281 -25.96 0.97 4.86
C ARG A 281 -24.66 1.14 4.07
N PHE A 282 -24.30 0.17 3.23
CA PHE A 282 -23.01 0.14 2.55
C PHE A 282 -23.17 0.24 1.03
N ASP A 283 -22.24 0.95 0.40
CA ASP A 283 -22.06 0.98 -1.05
C ASP A 283 -20.55 0.83 -1.35
N PHE A 284 -20.22 0.13 -2.42
CA PHE A 284 -18.86 -0.32 -2.75
C PHE A 284 -18.39 0.37 -4.03
N PHE A 285 -17.15 0.84 -4.04
CA PHE A 285 -16.58 1.62 -5.13
C PHE A 285 -15.21 1.08 -5.51
N VAL A 286 -15.11 0.50 -6.70
CA VAL A 286 -13.83 0.19 -7.36
C VAL A 286 -13.37 1.43 -8.12
N LEU A 287 -12.29 2.04 -7.66
CA LEU A 287 -11.75 3.28 -8.20
C LEU A 287 -10.47 3.00 -8.99
N SER A 288 -10.58 2.79 -10.29
CA SER A 288 -9.46 2.41 -11.16
C SER A 288 -8.64 3.60 -11.70
N ASP A 289 -7.33 3.49 -11.55
CA ASP A 289 -6.25 4.29 -12.13
C ASP A 289 -5.42 3.47 -13.14
N SER A 290 -5.89 2.29 -13.50
CA SER A 290 -5.25 1.38 -14.43
C SER A 290 -5.08 2.02 -15.80
N ASN A 291 -3.98 1.70 -16.45
CA ASN A 291 -3.61 2.24 -17.75
C ASN A 291 -3.02 1.19 -18.70
N ASP A 292 -3.03 -0.08 -18.31
CA ASP A 292 -2.86 -1.16 -19.26
C ASP A 292 -4.21 -1.45 -19.93
N ALA A 293 -4.25 -1.46 -21.25
CA ALA A 293 -5.48 -1.59 -22.01
C ALA A 293 -6.17 -2.94 -21.77
N ASP A 294 -5.41 -4.02 -21.67
CA ASP A 294 -5.94 -5.38 -21.45
C ASP A 294 -6.51 -5.50 -20.03
N ILE A 295 -5.77 -5.00 -19.02
CA ILE A 295 -6.27 -4.95 -17.64
C ILE A 295 -7.52 -4.08 -17.52
N CYS A 296 -7.58 -2.95 -18.22
CA CYS A 296 -8.77 -2.08 -18.18
C CYS A 296 -10.04 -2.80 -18.66
N VAL A 297 -9.94 -3.68 -19.66
CA VAL A 297 -11.09 -4.44 -20.16
C VAL A 297 -11.40 -5.59 -19.20
N ALA A 298 -10.38 -6.28 -18.68
CA ALA A 298 -10.57 -7.31 -17.67
C ALA A 298 -11.31 -6.77 -16.42
N GLU A 299 -10.99 -5.56 -15.95
CA GLU A 299 -11.70 -4.90 -14.85
C GLU A 299 -13.19 -4.64 -15.16
N GLN A 300 -13.50 -4.25 -16.40
CA GLN A 300 -14.89 -3.98 -16.82
C GLN A 300 -15.72 -5.26 -16.79
N GLN A 301 -15.16 -6.35 -17.32
CA GLN A 301 -15.78 -7.67 -17.32
C GLN A 301 -15.95 -8.18 -15.89
N ALA A 302 -14.89 -8.15 -15.08
CA ALA A 302 -14.93 -8.62 -13.69
C ALA A 302 -15.93 -7.84 -12.82
N TRP A 303 -16.07 -6.52 -13.04
CA TRP A 303 -17.12 -5.74 -12.38
C TRP A 303 -18.52 -6.22 -12.75
N LEU A 304 -18.79 -6.44 -14.03
CA LEU A 304 -20.09 -6.91 -14.50
C LEU A 304 -20.42 -8.29 -13.92
N ASP A 305 -19.45 -9.22 -13.94
CA ASP A 305 -19.62 -10.59 -13.45
C ASP A 305 -19.88 -10.62 -11.95
N VAL A 306 -19.08 -9.91 -11.15
CA VAL A 306 -19.31 -9.81 -9.69
C VAL A 306 -20.65 -9.15 -9.38
N CYS A 307 -21.07 -8.13 -10.14
CA CYS A 307 -22.40 -7.53 -9.93
C CYS A 307 -23.53 -8.53 -10.18
N ARG A 308 -23.42 -9.40 -11.19
CA ARG A 308 -24.41 -10.44 -11.47
C ARG A 308 -24.40 -11.52 -10.40
N GLU A 309 -23.23 -12.10 -10.15
CA GLU A 309 -23.06 -13.24 -9.24
C GLU A 309 -23.45 -12.90 -7.80
N ALA A 310 -23.07 -11.71 -7.32
CA ALA A 310 -23.39 -11.26 -5.97
C ALA A 310 -24.72 -10.49 -5.88
N LYS A 311 -25.44 -10.30 -7.00
CA LYS A 311 -26.61 -9.40 -7.10
C LYS A 311 -26.30 -7.99 -6.58
N GLY A 312 -25.12 -7.50 -6.93
CA GLY A 312 -24.54 -6.25 -6.44
C GLY A 312 -24.91 -5.00 -7.26
N PHE A 313 -25.78 -5.09 -8.27
CA PHE A 313 -26.20 -3.91 -9.03
C PHE A 313 -26.83 -2.85 -8.12
N GLY A 314 -26.51 -1.57 -8.38
CA GLY A 314 -26.90 -0.45 -7.51
C GLY A 314 -26.12 -0.35 -6.19
N LYS A 315 -25.24 -1.31 -5.88
CA LYS A 315 -24.41 -1.36 -4.66
C LYS A 315 -22.91 -1.43 -4.95
N ILE A 316 -22.50 -2.06 -6.04
CA ILE A 316 -21.10 -2.17 -6.47
C ILE A 316 -20.89 -1.28 -7.68
N PHE A 317 -20.09 -0.23 -7.50
CA PHE A 317 -19.81 0.78 -8.49
C PHE A 317 -18.38 0.65 -9.01
N TYR A 318 -18.19 0.87 -10.30
CA TYR A 318 -16.89 0.87 -10.95
C TYR A 318 -16.64 2.19 -11.67
N ARG A 319 -15.45 2.75 -11.47
CA ARG A 319 -15.02 3.94 -12.18
C ARG A 319 -13.54 3.89 -12.51
N ARG A 320 -13.23 4.06 -13.80
CA ARG A 320 -11.87 4.33 -14.30
C ARG A 320 -11.61 5.83 -14.53
N ARG A 321 -10.45 6.33 -14.09
CA ARG A 321 -10.01 7.73 -14.35
C ARG A 321 -9.15 7.84 -15.60
N ARG A 322 -9.46 8.83 -16.45
CA ARG A 322 -8.61 9.19 -17.61
C ARG A 322 -7.39 10.02 -17.22
N ARG A 323 -7.58 10.95 -16.27
CA ARG A 323 -6.54 11.87 -15.80
C ARG A 323 -6.10 11.42 -14.41
N ARG A 324 -4.94 10.78 -14.36
CA ARG A 324 -4.36 10.16 -13.16
C ARG A 324 -3.52 11.17 -12.37
N VAL A 325 -4.18 12.19 -11.84
CA VAL A 325 -3.53 13.22 -11.01
C VAL A 325 -3.45 12.71 -9.57
N LYS A 326 -2.29 12.84 -8.92
CA LYS A 326 -2.01 12.44 -7.53
C LYS A 326 -2.25 10.95 -7.18
N ARG A 327 -2.31 10.02 -8.15
CA ARG A 327 -2.39 8.56 -7.90
C ARG A 327 -3.54 8.22 -6.91
N LYS A 328 -3.32 7.32 -5.92
CA LYS A 328 -4.28 6.91 -4.86
C LYS A 328 -4.96 8.09 -4.17
N SER A 329 -4.20 9.04 -3.61
CA SER A 329 -4.78 10.20 -2.91
C SER A 329 -5.63 11.08 -3.84
N GLY A 330 -5.21 11.23 -5.10
CA GLY A 330 -6.03 11.90 -6.10
C GLY A 330 -7.31 11.16 -6.47
N ASN A 331 -7.29 9.83 -6.41
CA ASN A 331 -8.43 8.99 -6.74
C ASN A 331 -9.51 9.12 -5.66
N LEU A 332 -9.07 9.14 -4.40
CA LEU A 332 -9.89 9.46 -3.22
C LEU A 332 -10.39 10.92 -3.26
N ASP A 333 -9.53 11.90 -3.60
CA ASP A 333 -9.92 13.31 -3.79
C ASP A 333 -11.08 13.42 -4.80
N ASP A 334 -10.99 12.72 -5.94
CA ASP A 334 -12.04 12.77 -6.98
C ASP A 334 -13.33 12.07 -6.53
N PHE A 335 -13.24 10.96 -5.78
CA PHE A 335 -14.41 10.34 -5.13
C PHE A 335 -15.08 11.31 -4.16
N CYS A 336 -14.30 11.92 -3.26
CA CYS A 336 -14.76 12.89 -2.28
C CYS A 336 -15.46 14.10 -2.93
N ARG A 337 -15.00 14.52 -4.11
CA ARG A 337 -15.60 15.62 -4.90
C ARG A 337 -16.89 15.24 -5.60
N ARG A 338 -17.08 13.97 -5.99
CA ARG A 338 -18.21 13.55 -6.84
C ARG A 338 -19.36 12.93 -6.07
N TRP A 339 -19.06 12.16 -5.02
CA TRP A 339 -20.05 11.36 -4.29
C TRP A 339 -19.86 11.44 -2.78
N GLY A 340 -18.74 12.00 -2.29
CA GLY A 340 -18.43 12.02 -0.87
C GLY A 340 -19.46 12.75 0.00
N GLY A 341 -20.25 13.67 -0.58
CA GLY A 341 -21.35 14.35 0.13
C GLY A 341 -22.57 13.48 0.45
N ASP A 342 -22.68 12.28 -0.13
CA ASP A 342 -23.81 11.37 0.06
C ASP A 342 -23.58 10.31 1.13
N TYR A 343 -22.39 10.31 1.74
CA TYR A 343 -21.95 9.33 2.75
C TYR A 343 -21.54 10.04 4.03
N LYS A 344 -21.92 9.45 5.17
CA LYS A 344 -21.45 9.89 6.49
C LYS A 344 -20.03 9.40 6.75
N TYR A 345 -19.75 8.18 6.28
CA TYR A 345 -18.47 7.50 6.48
C TYR A 345 -17.89 6.95 5.19
N MET A 346 -16.58 6.80 5.17
CA MET A 346 -15.84 6.09 4.13
C MET A 346 -14.88 5.11 4.76
N VAL A 347 -14.82 3.89 4.23
CA VAL A 347 -13.80 2.90 4.55
C VAL A 347 -12.89 2.76 3.33
N VAL A 348 -11.59 3.00 3.50
CA VAL A 348 -10.61 2.83 2.42
C VAL A 348 -10.04 1.43 2.49
N LEU A 349 -10.07 0.69 1.38
CA LEU A 349 -9.45 -0.63 1.22
C LEU A 349 -8.33 -0.53 0.19
N ASP A 350 -7.22 -1.23 0.41
CA ASP A 350 -6.27 -1.51 -0.67
C ASP A 350 -6.69 -2.78 -1.41
N ALA A 351 -6.15 -2.98 -2.62
CA ALA A 351 -6.53 -4.09 -3.50
C ALA A 351 -6.18 -5.48 -2.92
N ASP A 352 -5.24 -5.53 -1.97
CA ASP A 352 -4.84 -6.71 -1.18
C ASP A 352 -5.56 -6.81 0.18
N SER A 353 -6.51 -5.91 0.46
CA SER A 353 -7.25 -5.90 1.71
C SER A 353 -8.54 -6.71 1.63
N VAL A 354 -8.85 -7.46 2.69
CA VAL A 354 -10.12 -8.16 2.86
C VAL A 354 -10.65 -7.86 4.25
N MET A 355 -11.93 -7.48 4.35
CA MET A 355 -12.58 -7.20 5.63
C MET A 355 -13.88 -7.98 5.77
N SER A 356 -14.14 -8.52 6.95
CA SER A 356 -15.43 -9.14 7.27
C SER A 356 -16.52 -8.08 7.48
N GLY A 357 -17.78 -8.46 7.20
CA GLY A 357 -18.95 -7.62 7.47
C GLY A 357 -19.09 -7.26 8.94
N ASP A 358 -18.77 -8.18 9.86
CA ASP A 358 -18.79 -7.92 11.30
C ASP A 358 -17.79 -6.82 11.70
N CYS A 359 -16.59 -6.83 11.10
CA CYS A 359 -15.59 -5.79 11.31
C CYS A 359 -16.11 -4.43 10.82
N LEU A 360 -16.67 -4.38 9.61
CA LEU A 360 -17.17 -3.16 8.99
C LEU A 360 -18.36 -2.57 9.75
N THR A 361 -19.33 -3.39 10.14
CA THR A 361 -20.48 -2.95 10.95
C THR A 361 -20.04 -2.47 12.33
N SER A 362 -19.08 -3.17 12.96
CA SER A 362 -18.50 -2.74 14.24
C SER A 362 -17.77 -1.41 14.13
N LEU A 363 -17.03 -1.16 13.04
CA LEU A 363 -16.38 0.14 12.80
C LEU A 363 -17.39 1.28 12.71
N VAL A 364 -18.51 1.07 12.02
CA VAL A 364 -19.60 2.07 11.94
C VAL A 364 -20.16 2.34 13.33
N ARG A 365 -20.46 1.29 14.11
CA ARG A 365 -20.95 1.45 15.49
C ARG A 365 -19.96 2.19 16.39
N LEU A 366 -18.66 1.89 16.28
CA LEU A 366 -17.62 2.60 17.04
C LEU A 366 -17.55 4.09 16.67
N MET A 367 -17.75 4.42 15.39
CA MET A 367 -17.75 5.79 14.90
C MET A 367 -19.00 6.57 15.33
N GLU A 368 -20.15 5.90 15.49
CA GLU A 368 -21.36 6.49 16.10
C GLU A 368 -21.21 6.66 17.62
N ALA A 369 -20.66 5.66 18.31
CA ALA A 369 -20.41 5.69 19.75
C ALA A 369 -19.32 6.70 20.15
N THR A 370 -18.47 7.12 19.20
CA THR A 370 -17.38 8.08 19.44
C THR A 370 -17.51 9.32 18.53
N PRO A 371 -18.40 10.27 18.87
CA PRO A 371 -18.67 11.43 18.02
C PRO A 371 -17.46 12.35 17.78
N ASP A 372 -16.43 12.32 18.63
CA ASP A 372 -15.20 13.12 18.44
C ASP A 372 -14.15 12.43 17.57
N ALA A 373 -14.37 11.17 17.16
CA ALA A 373 -13.47 10.46 16.24
C ALA A 373 -13.69 10.91 14.79
N GLY A 374 -12.58 11.26 14.12
CA GLY A 374 -12.53 11.53 12.69
C GLY A 374 -12.03 10.33 11.88
N ILE A 375 -11.11 9.54 12.45
CA ILE A 375 -10.57 8.31 11.85
C ILE A 375 -10.47 7.23 12.94
N ILE A 376 -10.93 6.02 12.62
CA ILE A 376 -10.67 4.81 13.41
C ILE A 376 -9.98 3.79 12.49
N GLN A 377 -8.72 3.49 12.81
CA GLN A 377 -7.84 2.59 12.08
C GLN A 377 -7.90 1.19 12.72
N THR A 378 -8.19 0.14 11.96
CA THR A 378 -8.00 -1.24 12.46
C THR A 378 -6.51 -1.58 12.46
N ALA A 379 -6.12 -2.67 13.11
CA ALA A 379 -4.82 -3.31 12.92
C ALA A 379 -4.95 -4.48 11.92
N PRO A 380 -4.63 -4.30 10.62
CA PRO A 380 -4.75 -5.36 9.63
C PRO A 380 -3.86 -6.54 10.00
N ARG A 381 -4.41 -7.74 9.87
CA ARG A 381 -3.67 -8.99 10.10
C ARG A 381 -3.11 -9.49 8.77
N ALA A 382 -1.80 -9.67 8.75
CA ALA A 382 -1.09 -10.22 7.61
C ALA A 382 -1.51 -11.68 7.35
N SER A 383 -1.97 -11.99 6.14
CA SER A 383 -2.37 -13.35 5.73
C SER A 383 -2.34 -13.52 4.21
N GLY A 384 -2.38 -14.76 3.73
CA GLY A 384 -2.67 -15.09 2.32
C GLY A 384 -1.46 -15.41 1.43
N MET A 385 -0.24 -15.48 1.99
CA MET A 385 0.97 -15.75 1.20
C MET A 385 1.72 -17.01 1.65
N ASP A 386 2.23 -17.77 0.68
CA ASP A 386 2.80 -19.11 0.93
C ASP A 386 4.33 -19.19 0.94
N THR A 387 5.06 -18.16 0.54
CA THR A 387 6.53 -18.18 0.60
C THR A 387 7.04 -18.25 2.04
N LEU A 388 8.20 -18.89 2.27
CA LEU A 388 8.79 -18.96 3.61
C LEU A 388 9.00 -17.57 4.23
N TYR A 389 9.44 -16.60 3.42
CA TYR A 389 9.61 -15.21 3.81
C TYR A 389 8.30 -14.58 4.28
N ALA A 390 7.24 -14.68 3.47
CA ALA A 390 5.96 -14.07 3.80
C ALA A 390 5.33 -14.74 5.03
N ARG A 391 5.42 -16.08 5.16
CA ARG A 391 4.94 -16.80 6.35
C ARG A 391 5.68 -16.39 7.62
N MET A 392 7.00 -16.22 7.59
CA MET A 392 7.75 -15.67 8.74
C MET A 392 7.29 -14.25 9.09
N GLN A 393 7.02 -13.40 8.10
CA GLN A 393 6.56 -12.03 8.33
C GLN A 393 5.11 -11.99 8.84
N GLN A 394 4.22 -12.86 8.34
CA GLN A 394 2.86 -13.07 8.84
C GLN A 394 2.90 -13.49 10.31
N PHE A 395 3.71 -14.49 10.63
CA PHE A 395 3.95 -14.94 12.00
C PHE A 395 4.47 -13.81 12.90
N ALA A 396 5.53 -13.13 12.49
CA ALA A 396 6.12 -12.03 13.26
C ALA A 396 5.11 -10.90 13.52
N THR A 397 4.34 -10.52 12.50
CA THR A 397 3.32 -9.46 12.62
C THR A 397 2.18 -9.91 13.52
N ARG A 398 1.77 -11.18 13.47
CA ARG A 398 0.68 -11.72 14.27
C ARG A 398 1.05 -11.97 15.73
N VAL A 399 2.30 -12.31 16.01
CA VAL A 399 2.84 -12.59 17.35
C VAL A 399 3.29 -11.32 18.06
N TYR A 400 4.11 -10.49 17.40
CA TYR A 400 4.72 -9.31 18.00
C TYR A 400 3.89 -8.03 17.77
N GLY A 401 3.21 -7.93 16.63
CA GLY A 401 2.45 -6.74 16.23
C GLY A 401 1.43 -6.27 17.27
N PRO A 402 0.61 -7.15 17.88
CA PRO A 402 -0.35 -6.74 18.92
C PRO A 402 0.28 -5.99 20.09
N LEU A 403 1.50 -6.33 20.52
CA LEU A 403 2.19 -5.62 21.60
C LEU A 403 2.52 -4.20 21.15
N PHE A 404 3.09 -4.03 19.95
CA PHE A 404 3.44 -2.71 19.45
C PHE A 404 2.20 -1.84 19.17
N THR A 405 1.13 -2.40 18.62
CA THR A 405 -0.11 -1.64 18.33
C THR A 405 -0.83 -1.22 19.61
N ALA A 406 -0.94 -2.11 20.61
CA ALA A 406 -1.49 -1.78 21.92
C ALA A 406 -0.63 -0.74 22.66
N GLY A 407 0.70 -0.87 22.59
CA GLY A 407 1.64 0.09 23.17
C GLY A 407 1.55 1.47 22.52
N LEU A 408 1.47 1.53 21.19
CA LEU A 408 1.26 2.79 20.46
C LEU A 408 -0.07 3.44 20.85
N HIS A 409 -1.15 2.65 20.93
CA HIS A 409 -2.44 3.12 21.43
C HIS A 409 -2.31 3.70 22.84
N PHE A 410 -1.61 3.02 23.75
CA PHE A 410 -1.40 3.50 25.12
C PHE A 410 -0.73 4.88 25.17
N TRP A 411 0.32 5.10 24.37
CA TRP A 411 1.06 6.36 24.35
C TRP A 411 0.33 7.48 23.60
N GLN A 412 -0.41 7.17 22.55
CA GLN A 412 -0.95 8.16 21.62
C GLN A 412 -2.44 8.46 21.81
N LEU A 413 -3.23 7.50 22.29
CA LEU A 413 -4.69 7.59 22.41
C LEU A 413 -5.31 8.14 21.12
N GLY A 414 -6.19 9.15 21.21
CA GLY A 414 -6.84 9.77 20.05
C GLY A 414 -5.94 10.68 19.20
N GLU A 415 -4.60 10.61 19.33
CA GLU A 415 -3.59 11.26 18.48
C GLU A 415 -2.76 10.22 17.71
N SER A 416 -3.39 9.14 17.27
CA SER A 416 -2.72 7.98 16.69
C SER A 416 -2.46 8.10 15.18
N HIS A 417 -2.02 6.99 14.59
CA HIS A 417 -1.67 6.87 13.17
C HIS A 417 -2.87 6.47 12.29
N TYR A 418 -2.77 6.82 11.02
CA TYR A 418 -3.57 6.30 9.91
C TYR A 418 -2.59 5.71 8.89
N TRP A 419 -2.87 4.50 8.41
CA TRP A 419 -1.98 3.75 7.50
C TRP A 419 -2.47 3.73 6.05
N GLY A 420 -3.56 4.43 5.73
CA GLY A 420 -4.03 4.61 4.36
C GLY A 420 -5.09 3.63 3.87
N HIS A 421 -5.40 2.60 4.66
CA HIS A 421 -6.40 1.56 4.36
C HIS A 421 -6.89 0.89 5.64
N ASN A 422 -7.95 0.08 5.52
CA ASN A 422 -8.63 -0.63 6.60
C ASN A 422 -9.03 0.29 7.76
N ALA A 423 -9.42 1.52 7.42
CA ALA A 423 -9.82 2.53 8.38
C ALA A 423 -11.15 3.14 7.96
N ILE A 424 -12.00 3.42 8.94
CA ILE A 424 -13.22 4.19 8.75
C ILE A 424 -12.95 5.67 9.03
N ILE A 425 -13.45 6.53 8.14
CA ILE A 425 -13.19 7.97 8.11
C ILE A 425 -14.53 8.71 8.09
N ARG A 426 -14.64 9.76 8.91
CA ARG A 426 -15.79 10.67 8.90
C ARG A 426 -15.70 11.65 7.74
N MET A 427 -16.68 11.62 6.84
CA MET A 427 -16.59 12.28 5.53
C MET A 427 -16.58 13.80 5.58
N LYS A 428 -17.50 14.40 6.33
CA LYS A 428 -17.61 15.87 6.43
C LYS A 428 -16.28 16.54 6.81
N PRO A 429 -15.64 16.22 7.94
CA PRO A 429 -14.37 16.85 8.31
C PRO A 429 -13.21 16.45 7.39
N PHE A 430 -13.24 15.25 6.80
CA PHE A 430 -12.22 14.83 5.83
C PHE A 430 -12.27 15.71 4.56
N ILE A 431 -13.46 15.91 3.99
CA ILE A 431 -13.68 16.78 2.82
C ILE A 431 -13.27 18.23 3.11
N GLU A 432 -13.61 18.74 4.29
CA GLU A 432 -13.37 20.14 4.66
C GLU A 432 -11.89 20.44 4.99
N HIS A 433 -11.14 19.48 5.55
CA HIS A 433 -9.84 19.77 6.14
C HIS A 433 -8.66 18.93 5.64
N CYS A 434 -8.91 17.77 5.03
CA CYS A 434 -7.84 16.81 4.69
C CYS A 434 -7.39 16.88 3.22
N ALA A 435 -7.92 17.83 2.45
CA ALA A 435 -7.53 18.06 1.06
C ALA A 435 -6.03 18.41 0.91
N LEU A 436 -5.29 17.61 0.13
CA LEU A 436 -3.84 17.73 0.05
C LEU A 436 -3.36 18.67 -1.06
N ALA A 437 -2.63 19.74 -0.69
CA ALA A 437 -1.91 20.57 -1.65
C ALA A 437 -0.59 19.91 -2.10
N PRO A 438 -0.06 20.21 -3.30
CA PRO A 438 1.31 19.85 -3.65
C PRO A 438 2.32 20.64 -2.81
N LEU A 439 3.43 19.99 -2.41
CA LEU A 439 4.53 20.67 -1.71
C LEU A 439 5.24 21.66 -2.64
N PRO A 440 5.48 22.91 -2.19
CA PRO A 440 6.15 23.92 -3.01
C PRO A 440 7.63 23.60 -3.21
N GLY A 441 8.18 23.94 -4.38
CA GLY A 441 9.60 23.81 -4.71
C GLY A 441 9.86 23.08 -6.03
N LYS A 442 11.14 22.82 -6.31
CA LYS A 442 11.62 21.98 -7.42
C LYS A 442 12.46 20.84 -6.83
N GLY A 443 12.56 19.71 -7.53
CA GLY A 443 13.37 18.55 -7.12
C GLY A 443 12.57 17.44 -6.42
N ALA A 444 13.28 16.44 -5.90
CA ALA A 444 12.70 15.16 -5.48
C ALA A 444 11.79 15.23 -4.24
N PHE A 445 11.88 16.28 -3.43
CA PHE A 445 11.01 16.47 -2.25
C PHE A 445 9.88 17.49 -2.48
N ALA A 446 9.56 17.81 -3.73
CA ALA A 446 8.47 18.71 -4.12
C ALA A 446 7.42 17.97 -4.96
N GLY A 447 6.19 18.50 -5.03
CA GLY A 447 5.09 17.89 -5.79
C GLY A 447 4.06 17.19 -4.92
N ALA A 448 3.39 16.18 -5.49
CA ALA A 448 2.29 15.47 -4.83
C ALA A 448 2.78 14.61 -3.66
N ILE A 449 2.10 14.70 -2.51
CA ILE A 449 2.41 13.91 -1.31
C ILE A 449 2.22 12.42 -1.61
N LEU A 450 3.23 11.61 -1.30
CA LEU A 450 3.25 10.16 -1.55
C LEU A 450 2.62 9.37 -0.39
N SER A 451 3.10 9.62 0.84
CA SER A 451 2.52 9.06 2.08
C SER A 451 1.47 10.03 2.63
N HIS A 452 0.31 10.03 1.98
CA HIS A 452 -0.80 10.95 2.24
C HIS A 452 -1.49 10.69 3.58
N ASP A 453 -1.63 9.43 3.94
CA ASP A 453 -2.11 8.87 5.20
C ASP A 453 -1.62 9.60 6.47
N PHE A 454 -0.30 9.72 6.67
CA PHE A 454 0.23 10.42 7.86
C PHE A 454 -0.15 11.90 7.88
N VAL A 455 -0.24 12.52 6.70
CA VAL A 455 -0.59 13.93 6.56
C VAL A 455 -2.08 14.14 6.82
N GLU A 456 -2.94 13.27 6.31
CA GLU A 456 -4.39 13.29 6.52
C GLU A 456 -4.75 13.08 8.00
N ALA A 457 -4.10 12.15 8.70
CA ALA A 457 -4.26 12.02 10.16
C ALA A 457 -3.88 13.32 10.89
N ALA A 458 -2.76 13.94 10.51
CA ALA A 458 -2.32 15.18 11.13
C ALA A 458 -3.29 16.35 10.83
N LEU A 459 -3.85 16.41 9.62
CA LEU A 459 -4.84 17.40 9.21
C LEU A 459 -6.17 17.21 9.94
N MET A 460 -6.63 15.97 10.08
CA MET A 460 -7.83 15.62 10.84
C MET A 460 -7.71 16.05 12.31
N ARG A 461 -6.55 15.77 12.92
CA ARG A 461 -6.25 16.17 14.30
C ARG A 461 -6.10 17.67 14.46
N ARG A 462 -5.48 18.34 13.49
CA ARG A 462 -5.42 19.81 13.41
C ARG A 462 -6.82 20.44 13.33
N ALA A 463 -7.79 19.75 12.72
CA ALA A 463 -9.19 20.16 12.68
C ALA A 463 -9.96 19.87 13.98
N GLY A 464 -9.34 19.21 14.96
CA GLY A 464 -9.92 18.95 16.28
C GLY A 464 -10.43 17.51 16.50
N TRP A 465 -10.52 16.71 15.45
CA TRP A 465 -11.08 15.34 15.43
C TRP A 465 -10.07 14.28 15.81
N GLY A 466 -10.42 13.34 16.70
CA GLY A 466 -9.56 12.25 17.16
C GLY A 466 -9.19 11.25 16.07
N VAL A 467 -8.00 10.69 16.15
CA VAL A 467 -7.52 9.59 15.29
C VAL A 467 -7.14 8.43 16.19
N TRP A 468 -7.83 7.31 16.06
CA TRP A 468 -7.77 6.19 16.99
C TRP A 468 -7.37 4.90 16.30
N ILE A 469 -6.76 3.98 17.05
CA ILE A 469 -6.48 2.61 16.59
C ILE A 469 -7.36 1.64 17.37
N ALA A 470 -8.25 0.93 16.68
CA ALA A 470 -9.01 -0.20 17.19
C ALA A 470 -8.18 -1.49 17.04
N TYR A 471 -7.15 -1.62 17.88
CA TYR A 471 -6.13 -2.68 17.75
C TYR A 471 -6.65 -4.10 18.03
N ASP A 472 -7.79 -4.22 18.70
CA ASP A 472 -8.41 -5.48 19.12
C ASP A 472 -9.60 -5.90 18.27
N LEU A 473 -9.93 -5.15 17.21
CA LEU A 473 -11.01 -5.50 16.28
C LEU A 473 -10.56 -6.59 15.30
N PRO A 474 -11.17 -7.80 15.31
CA PRO A 474 -10.85 -8.85 14.35
C PRO A 474 -11.45 -8.56 12.96
N GLY A 475 -11.15 -9.43 11.99
CA GLY A 475 -11.83 -9.41 10.70
C GLY A 475 -11.33 -8.38 9.71
N SER A 476 -10.08 -7.92 9.86
CA SER A 476 -9.39 -7.02 8.94
C SER A 476 -8.06 -7.66 8.54
N TYR A 477 -7.88 -7.90 7.24
CA TYR A 477 -6.76 -8.67 6.68
C TYR A 477 -6.08 -7.91 5.54
N GLU A 478 -4.79 -8.18 5.33
CA GLU A 478 -3.95 -7.63 4.26
C GLU A 478 -2.91 -8.68 3.84
N GLU A 479 -2.58 -8.73 2.54
CA GLU A 479 -1.49 -9.55 2.04
C GLU A 479 -0.14 -8.84 2.14
N LEU A 480 0.92 -9.61 2.37
CA LEU A 480 2.29 -9.09 2.45
C LEU A 480 3.06 -9.31 1.13
N PRO A 481 4.15 -8.57 0.90
CA PRO A 481 5.06 -8.88 -0.21
C PRO A 481 5.58 -10.33 -0.11
N PRO A 482 5.62 -11.08 -1.22
CA PRO A 482 6.01 -12.49 -1.22
C PRO A 482 7.48 -12.71 -0.86
N ASN A 483 8.37 -11.76 -1.16
CA ASN A 483 9.80 -11.94 -0.94
C ASN A 483 10.49 -10.65 -0.49
N LEU A 484 11.74 -10.79 -0.06
CA LEU A 484 12.57 -9.69 0.43
C LEU A 484 12.74 -8.56 -0.61
N LEU A 485 12.89 -8.90 -1.89
CA LEU A 485 13.10 -7.88 -2.93
C LEU A 485 11.85 -7.03 -3.15
N ASP A 486 10.67 -7.63 -3.09
CA ASP A 486 9.40 -6.91 -3.22
C ASP A 486 9.08 -6.06 -2.00
N GLU A 487 9.43 -6.53 -0.79
CA GLU A 487 9.40 -5.70 0.42
C GLU A 487 10.32 -4.48 0.25
N LEU A 488 11.55 -4.67 -0.19
CA LEU A 488 12.51 -3.58 -0.39
C LEU A 488 12.07 -2.58 -1.48
N LYS A 489 11.39 -3.04 -2.53
CA LYS A 489 10.75 -2.16 -3.53
C LYS A 489 9.65 -1.32 -2.91
N ARG A 490 8.82 -1.90 -2.03
CA ARG A 490 7.78 -1.18 -1.27
C ARG A 490 8.42 -0.15 -0.32
N ASP A 491 9.41 -0.57 0.46
CA ASP A 491 10.10 0.29 1.43
C ASP A 491 10.82 1.46 0.78
N ARG A 492 11.39 1.29 -0.42
CA ARG A 492 11.98 2.42 -1.16
C ARG A 492 10.97 3.55 -1.39
N ARG A 493 9.70 3.22 -1.68
CA ARG A 493 8.63 4.21 -1.89
C ARG A 493 8.26 4.90 -0.58
N TRP A 494 8.08 4.12 0.49
CA TRP A 494 7.76 4.63 1.82
C TRP A 494 8.88 5.51 2.39
N CYS A 495 10.15 5.11 2.21
CA CYS A 495 11.33 5.91 2.56
C CYS A 495 11.29 7.28 1.89
N HIS A 496 11.05 7.32 0.57
CA HIS A 496 10.99 8.58 -0.16
C HIS A 496 9.82 9.47 0.31
N GLY A 497 8.63 8.87 0.52
CA GLY A 497 7.46 9.57 1.04
C GLY A 497 7.66 10.14 2.45
N ASN A 498 8.25 9.37 3.36
CA ASN A 498 8.52 9.81 4.73
C ASN A 498 9.55 10.94 4.79
N LEU A 499 10.64 10.85 4.00
CA LEU A 499 11.63 11.92 3.90
C LEU A 499 11.01 13.21 3.31
N MET A 500 10.14 13.09 2.32
CA MET A 500 9.39 14.21 1.74
C MET A 500 8.46 14.86 2.77
N ASN A 501 7.71 14.04 3.53
CA ASN A 501 6.75 14.50 4.53
C ASN A 501 7.41 15.23 5.70
N PHE A 502 8.69 14.99 5.99
CA PHE A 502 9.42 15.71 7.04
C PHE A 502 9.42 17.23 6.83
N ARG A 503 9.26 17.72 5.60
CA ARG A 503 9.09 19.16 5.31
C ARG A 503 7.86 19.78 5.99
N LEU A 504 6.88 18.95 6.35
CA LEU A 504 5.66 19.35 7.06
C LEU A 504 5.87 19.51 8.57
N PHE A 505 7.01 19.04 9.12
CA PHE A 505 7.34 19.12 10.54
C PHE A 505 7.21 20.55 11.12
N LEU A 506 7.58 21.57 10.33
CA LEU A 506 7.56 22.99 10.73
C LEU A 506 6.27 23.75 10.33
N VAL A 507 5.27 23.05 9.78
CA VAL A 507 3.98 23.65 9.40
C VAL A 507 3.20 24.07 10.66
N LYS A 508 2.65 25.28 10.63
CA LYS A 508 1.86 25.83 11.76
C LYS A 508 0.58 25.00 11.95
N GLY A 509 0.22 24.72 13.20
CA GLY A 509 -1.00 23.99 13.56
C GLY A 509 -0.83 22.48 13.70
N MET A 510 0.34 21.92 13.35
CA MET A 510 0.63 20.50 13.63
C MET A 510 0.88 20.28 15.12
N HIS A 511 0.12 19.37 15.74
CA HIS A 511 0.30 18.95 17.12
C HIS A 511 1.67 18.28 17.33
N PRO A 512 2.27 18.38 18.53
CA PRO A 512 3.56 17.76 18.84
C PRO A 512 3.62 16.24 18.54
N VAL A 513 2.50 15.53 18.72
CA VAL A 513 2.42 14.09 18.44
C VAL A 513 2.62 13.78 16.97
N HIS A 514 1.94 14.48 16.05
CA HIS A 514 2.14 14.25 14.63
C HIS A 514 3.53 14.68 14.15
N ARG A 515 4.17 15.64 14.82
CA ARG A 515 5.59 15.94 14.58
C ARG A 515 6.48 14.76 14.98
N ALA A 516 6.20 14.14 16.12
CA ALA A 516 6.88 12.91 16.51
C ALA A 516 6.61 11.79 15.50
N VAL A 517 5.38 11.63 15.00
CA VAL A 517 5.05 10.66 13.94
C VAL A 517 5.86 10.90 12.66
N PHE A 518 5.99 12.16 12.20
CA PHE A 518 6.83 12.48 11.05
C PHE A 518 8.32 12.16 11.32
N LEU A 519 8.81 12.44 12.53
CA LEU A 519 10.16 12.07 12.93
C LEU A 519 10.35 10.56 12.98
N THR A 520 9.39 9.82 13.53
CA THR A 520 9.37 8.35 13.56
C THR A 520 9.42 7.79 12.15
N GLY A 521 8.60 8.30 11.23
CA GLY A 521 8.61 7.88 9.82
C GLY A 521 9.98 8.10 9.13
N VAL A 522 10.69 9.18 9.46
CA VAL A 522 12.06 9.42 8.99
C VAL A 522 13.06 8.45 9.64
N MET A 523 13.00 8.31 10.96
CA MET A 523 13.94 7.49 11.74
C MET A 523 13.80 5.98 11.44
N SER A 524 12.64 5.51 11.01
CA SER A 524 12.46 4.12 10.52
C SER A 524 13.39 3.77 9.35
N TYR A 525 13.79 4.76 8.54
CA TYR A 525 14.73 4.56 7.43
C TYR A 525 16.11 5.20 7.67
N LEU A 526 16.17 6.33 8.39
CA LEU A 526 17.42 7.04 8.69
C LEU A 526 18.28 6.34 9.76
N SER A 527 17.67 5.51 10.62
CA SER A 527 18.44 4.69 11.58
C SER A 527 19.42 3.74 10.90
N ALA A 528 19.09 3.19 9.73
CA ALA A 528 19.96 2.31 8.97
C ALA A 528 21.29 2.95 8.52
N PRO A 529 21.32 4.10 7.81
CA PRO A 529 22.57 4.77 7.47
C PRO A 529 23.33 5.27 8.70
N LEU A 530 22.63 5.69 9.77
CA LEU A 530 23.29 6.06 11.03
C LEU A 530 23.99 4.84 11.67
N TRP A 531 23.35 3.66 11.63
CA TRP A 531 23.95 2.42 12.10
C TRP A 531 25.12 1.97 11.22
N PHE A 532 24.98 2.03 9.90
CA PHE A 532 26.07 1.74 8.97
C PHE A 532 27.28 2.65 9.23
N PHE A 533 27.04 3.96 9.39
CA PHE A 533 28.09 4.93 9.68
C PHE A 533 28.73 4.68 11.06
N PHE A 534 27.94 4.32 12.07
CA PHE A 534 28.45 3.90 13.37
C PHE A 534 29.42 2.70 13.25
N LEU A 535 29.11 1.70 12.42
CA LEU A 535 29.99 0.55 12.18
C LEU A 535 31.27 0.92 11.42
N VAL A 536 31.17 1.78 10.42
CA VAL A 536 32.34 2.30 9.67
C VAL A 536 33.26 3.09 10.59
N LEU A 537 32.71 4.02 11.39
CA LEU A 537 33.49 4.79 12.36
C LEU A 537 34.12 3.90 13.44
N SER A 538 33.39 2.88 13.90
CA SER A 538 33.93 1.90 14.86
C SER A 538 35.10 1.11 14.26
N THR A 539 35.01 0.73 12.99
CA THR A 539 36.11 0.07 12.25
C THR A 539 37.29 1.03 12.03
N ALA A 540 37.02 2.31 11.76
CA ALA A 540 38.05 3.34 11.64
C ALA A 540 38.76 3.60 12.97
N LEU A 541 38.02 3.61 14.09
CA LEU A 541 38.60 3.74 15.43
C LEU A 541 39.46 2.51 15.77
N LEU A 542 39.03 1.30 15.38
CA LEU A 542 39.86 0.10 15.49
C LEU A 542 41.16 0.26 14.70
N ALA A 543 41.08 0.71 13.45
CA ALA A 543 42.26 0.93 12.60
C ALA A 543 43.22 1.97 13.20
N VAL A 544 42.69 3.08 13.74
CA VAL A 544 43.48 4.10 14.46
C VAL A 544 44.18 3.48 15.66
N ASN A 545 43.47 2.71 16.48
CA ASN A 545 44.04 2.09 17.68
C ASN A 545 45.10 1.02 17.38
N THR A 546 45.02 0.36 16.22
CA THR A 546 46.00 -0.67 15.82
C THR A 546 47.18 -0.13 15.01
N LEU A 547 46.96 0.90 14.19
CA LEU A 547 47.96 1.40 13.24
C LEU A 547 48.69 2.66 13.73
N MET A 548 48.10 3.42 14.66
CA MET A 548 48.75 4.59 15.25
C MET A 548 49.39 4.23 16.59
N GLU A 549 50.60 4.73 16.83
CA GLU A 549 51.27 4.57 18.11
C GLU A 549 50.50 5.33 19.21
N PRO A 550 50.16 4.69 20.34
CA PRO A 550 49.49 5.38 21.43
C PRO A 550 50.40 6.46 22.04
N GLN A 551 49.93 7.70 22.08
CA GLN A 551 50.61 8.78 22.80
C GLN A 551 50.23 8.74 24.28
N TYR A 552 51.16 8.30 25.12
CA TYR A 552 50.95 8.17 26.58
C TYR A 552 51.18 9.48 27.35
N PHE A 553 51.91 10.42 26.76
CA PHE A 553 52.24 11.72 27.35
C PHE A 553 51.71 12.81 26.42
N LEU A 554 50.64 13.47 26.84
CA LEU A 554 49.96 14.49 26.04
C LEU A 554 50.42 15.90 26.44
N GLU A 555 50.96 16.06 27.65
CA GLU A 555 51.45 17.34 28.16
C GLU A 555 52.97 17.33 28.41
N PRO A 556 53.68 18.46 28.18
CA PRO A 556 55.08 18.60 28.58
C PRO A 556 55.25 18.39 30.09
N ARG A 557 56.18 17.50 30.49
CA ARG A 557 56.51 17.15 31.89
C ARG A 557 55.43 16.37 32.65
N GLN A 558 54.54 15.69 31.94
CA GLN A 558 53.59 14.75 32.55
C GLN A 558 54.33 13.58 33.24
N LEU A 559 54.14 13.41 34.55
CA LEU A 559 54.86 12.43 35.38
C LEU A 559 54.37 10.98 35.22
N TYR A 560 53.12 10.78 34.81
CA TYR A 560 52.49 9.47 34.69
C TYR A 560 51.84 9.28 33.31
N PRO A 561 52.06 8.14 32.63
CA PRO A 561 51.44 7.87 31.34
C PRO A 561 49.92 7.68 31.44
N LEU A 562 49.18 8.22 30.48
CA LEU A 562 47.75 7.94 30.29
C LEU A 562 47.58 6.65 29.49
N TRP A 563 47.30 5.55 30.18
CA TRP A 563 47.04 4.27 29.53
C TRP A 563 45.63 4.26 28.91
N PRO A 564 45.48 3.85 27.65
CA PRO A 564 44.18 3.48 27.11
C PRO A 564 43.60 2.33 27.93
N GLN A 565 42.51 2.58 28.66
CA GLN A 565 41.86 1.56 29.48
C GLN A 565 40.67 0.97 28.72
N TRP A 566 40.72 -0.34 28.47
CA TRP A 566 39.60 -1.10 27.94
C TRP A 566 38.94 -1.90 29.07
N HIS A 567 37.65 -1.66 29.32
CA HIS A 567 36.85 -2.32 30.35
C HIS A 567 35.92 -3.37 29.74
N PRO A 568 36.37 -4.64 29.60
CA PRO A 568 35.59 -5.68 28.93
C PRO A 568 34.30 -6.05 29.70
N ASP A 569 34.31 -5.93 31.02
CA ASP A 569 33.14 -6.13 31.90
C ASP A 569 32.00 -5.15 31.55
N LYS A 570 32.32 -3.87 31.35
CA LYS A 570 31.35 -2.85 30.92
C LYS A 570 30.83 -3.13 29.52
N ALA A 571 31.69 -3.60 28.61
CA ALA A 571 31.30 -3.96 27.25
C ALA A 571 30.32 -5.13 27.21
N ILE A 572 30.59 -6.19 28.00
CA ILE A 572 29.67 -7.32 28.14
C ILE A 572 28.35 -6.88 28.76
N ALA A 573 28.37 -6.06 29.82
CA ALA A 573 27.14 -5.56 30.45
C ALA A 573 26.28 -4.73 29.49
N LEU A 574 26.89 -3.83 28.71
CA LEU A 574 26.18 -3.02 27.71
C LEU A 574 25.63 -3.89 26.58
N PHE A 575 26.40 -4.86 26.11
CA PHE A 575 25.97 -5.83 25.10
C PHE A 575 24.78 -6.66 25.58
N SER A 576 24.87 -7.28 26.77
CA SER A 576 23.80 -8.06 27.38
C SER A 576 22.53 -7.23 27.59
N THR A 577 22.66 -5.99 28.05
CA THR A 577 21.53 -5.06 28.18
C THR A 577 20.87 -4.77 26.83
N THR A 578 21.67 -4.56 25.80
CA THR A 578 21.18 -4.33 24.43
C THR A 578 20.45 -5.56 23.88
N VAL A 579 20.97 -6.76 24.10
CA VAL A 579 20.31 -8.03 23.77
C VAL A 579 18.94 -8.13 24.45
N VAL A 580 18.86 -7.84 25.76
CA VAL A 580 17.58 -7.84 26.49
C VAL A 580 16.61 -6.82 25.87
N LEU A 581 17.04 -5.59 25.57
CA LEU A 581 16.18 -4.58 24.98
C LEU A 581 15.61 -4.98 23.61
N LEU A 582 16.40 -5.68 22.80
CA LEU A 582 15.99 -6.10 21.46
C LEU A 582 15.09 -7.35 21.48
N PHE A 583 15.39 -8.33 22.34
CA PHE A 583 14.73 -9.63 22.30
C PHE A 583 13.65 -9.85 23.38
N LEU A 584 13.67 -9.10 24.49
CA LEU A 584 12.65 -9.24 25.53
C LEU A 584 11.22 -9.00 24.99
N PRO A 585 10.93 -8.01 24.13
CA PRO A 585 9.61 -7.87 23.52
C PRO A 585 9.10 -9.12 22.80
N LYS A 586 10.00 -9.84 22.10
CA LYS A 586 9.65 -11.10 21.42
C LYS A 586 9.30 -12.19 22.43
N LEU A 587 10.09 -12.32 23.50
CA LEU A 587 9.82 -13.27 24.58
C LEU A 587 8.49 -12.97 25.30
N LEU A 588 8.22 -11.70 25.62
CA LEU A 588 6.95 -11.28 26.24
C LEU A 588 5.73 -11.63 25.36
N SER A 589 5.88 -11.53 24.04
CA SER A 589 4.81 -11.92 23.10
C SER A 589 4.49 -13.42 23.20
N ILE A 590 5.51 -14.26 23.28
CA ILE A 590 5.34 -15.72 23.44
C ILE A 590 4.72 -16.07 24.79
N ILE A 591 5.17 -15.42 25.87
CA ILE A 591 4.58 -15.59 27.21
C ILE A 591 3.09 -15.23 27.20
N LEU A 592 2.72 -14.14 26.53
CA LEU A 592 1.32 -13.74 26.38
C LEU A 592 0.51 -14.79 25.60
N ILE A 593 1.06 -15.36 24.54
CA ILE A 593 0.40 -16.45 23.78
C ILE A 593 0.24 -17.70 24.64
N TRP A 594 1.25 -18.05 25.45
CA TRP A 594 1.14 -19.19 26.36
C TRP A 594 0.04 -18.99 27.40
N ALA A 595 -0.14 -17.76 27.89
CA ALA A 595 -1.20 -17.41 28.83
C ALA A 595 -2.60 -17.41 28.20
N LYS A 596 -2.73 -16.95 26.94
CA LYS A 596 -4.03 -16.87 26.23
C LYS A 596 -4.43 -18.17 25.52
N GLY A 597 -3.47 -19.04 25.21
CA GLY A 597 -3.66 -20.28 24.49
C GLY A 597 -2.79 -20.35 23.23
N ALA A 598 -1.92 -21.36 23.15
CA ALA A 598 -0.98 -21.52 22.04
C ALA A 598 -1.46 -22.49 20.94
N LYS A 599 -2.66 -23.07 21.06
CA LYS A 599 -3.15 -24.13 20.15
C LYS A 599 -3.22 -23.64 18.71
N GLU A 600 -3.74 -22.44 18.49
CA GLU A 600 -3.87 -21.81 17.17
C GLU A 600 -2.53 -21.46 16.51
N PHE A 601 -1.43 -21.51 17.28
CA PHE A 601 -0.06 -21.26 16.81
C PHE A 601 0.77 -22.56 16.71
N GLY A 602 0.12 -23.73 16.70
CA GLY A 602 0.78 -25.03 16.63
C GLY A 602 1.27 -25.57 17.99
N GLY A 603 0.90 -24.93 19.10
CA GLY A 603 1.26 -25.31 20.46
C GLY A 603 2.50 -24.61 21.02
N LYS A 604 2.74 -24.76 22.33
CA LYS A 604 3.79 -24.02 23.08
C LYS A 604 5.21 -24.26 22.54
N PHE A 605 5.52 -25.50 22.13
CA PHE A 605 6.83 -25.84 21.59
C PHE A 605 7.04 -25.25 20.19
N LYS A 606 6.09 -25.48 19.27
CA LYS A 606 6.19 -25.03 17.87
C LYS A 606 6.20 -23.51 17.74
N VAL A 607 5.41 -22.78 18.53
CA VAL A 607 5.44 -21.32 18.53
C VAL A 607 6.80 -20.77 19.01
N THR A 608 7.42 -21.43 20.00
CA THR A 608 8.74 -21.04 20.53
C THR A 608 9.84 -21.33 19.52
N LEU A 609 9.80 -22.51 18.88
CA LEU A 609 10.73 -22.86 17.81
C LEU A 609 10.58 -21.90 16.61
N SER A 610 9.35 -21.56 16.24
CA SER A 610 9.06 -20.58 15.18
C SER A 610 9.62 -19.21 15.53
N MET A 611 9.49 -18.76 16.78
CA MET A 611 10.11 -17.52 17.25
C MET A 611 11.64 -17.55 17.17
N LEU A 612 12.28 -18.66 17.55
CA LEU A 612 13.74 -18.80 17.47
C LEU A 612 14.24 -18.79 16.03
N LEU A 613 13.57 -19.51 15.13
CA LEU A 613 13.91 -19.54 13.71
C LEU A 613 13.66 -18.17 13.05
N GLU A 614 12.52 -17.53 13.32
CA GLU A 614 12.25 -16.17 12.84
C GLU A 614 13.30 -15.19 13.35
N MET A 615 13.70 -15.29 14.62
CA MET A 615 14.73 -14.44 15.22
C MET A 615 16.08 -14.60 14.52
N LEU A 616 16.47 -15.83 14.17
CA LEU A 616 17.68 -16.12 13.40
C LEU A 616 17.60 -15.50 11.99
N PHE A 617 16.49 -15.69 11.28
CA PHE A 617 16.30 -15.10 9.95
C PHE A 617 16.28 -13.56 9.99
N SER A 618 15.56 -12.97 10.95
CA SER A 618 15.52 -11.52 11.16
C SER A 618 16.91 -10.94 11.47
N MET A 619 17.73 -11.65 12.26
CA MET A 619 19.11 -11.27 12.51
C MET A 619 19.95 -11.27 11.21
N LEU A 620 19.79 -12.30 10.37
CA LEU A 620 20.48 -12.40 9.08
C LEU A 620 20.04 -11.32 8.08
N LEU A 621 18.77 -10.92 8.13
CA LEU A 621 18.22 -9.92 7.21
C LEU A 621 18.51 -8.48 7.63
N ALA A 622 18.74 -8.20 8.91
CA ALA A 622 18.91 -6.84 9.41
C ALA A 622 20.10 -6.08 8.75
N PRO A 623 21.32 -6.65 8.61
CA PRO A 623 22.41 -5.99 7.89
C PRO A 623 22.14 -5.80 6.39
N VAL A 624 21.42 -6.74 5.77
CA VAL A 624 21.02 -6.64 4.36
C VAL A 624 20.06 -5.45 4.16
N ARG A 625 19.03 -5.34 5.01
CA ARG A 625 18.10 -4.20 5.02
C ARG A 625 18.83 -2.88 5.30
N MET A 626 19.82 -2.87 6.21
CA MET A 626 20.62 -1.69 6.52
C MET A 626 21.29 -1.09 5.27
N ILE A 627 21.93 -1.92 4.43
CA ILE A 627 22.60 -1.44 3.22
C ILE A 627 21.58 -0.91 2.19
N PHE A 628 20.45 -1.59 2.01
CA PHE A 628 19.41 -1.11 1.09
C PHE A 628 18.79 0.20 1.56
N HIS A 629 18.43 0.32 2.84
CA HIS A 629 17.87 1.54 3.40
C HIS A 629 18.87 2.70 3.33
N THR A 630 20.16 2.45 3.59
CA THR A 630 21.24 3.43 3.38
C THR A 630 21.24 3.92 1.93
N ARG A 631 21.17 3.00 0.95
CA ARG A 631 21.10 3.35 -0.47
C ARG A 631 19.85 4.14 -0.82
N PHE A 632 18.69 3.80 -0.23
CA PHE A 632 17.43 4.50 -0.50
C PHE A 632 17.44 5.93 0.03
N VAL A 633 17.94 6.13 1.26
CA VAL A 633 18.08 7.46 1.86
C VAL A 633 19.04 8.32 1.04
N LEU A 634 20.22 7.80 0.68
CA LEU A 634 21.18 8.52 -0.16
C LEU A 634 20.60 8.84 -1.54
N ALA A 635 19.95 7.89 -2.20
CA ALA A 635 19.31 8.11 -3.50
C ALA A 635 18.20 9.19 -3.43
N ALA A 636 17.43 9.24 -2.35
CA ALA A 636 16.41 10.25 -2.15
C ALA A 636 17.02 11.66 -2.01
N PHE A 637 18.11 11.81 -1.26
CA PHE A 637 18.82 13.09 -1.13
C PHE A 637 19.54 13.52 -2.42
N LEU A 638 20.07 12.57 -3.20
CA LEU A 638 20.68 12.82 -4.51
C LEU A 638 19.65 13.08 -5.63
N GLY A 639 18.36 12.92 -5.34
CA GLY A 639 17.27 13.20 -6.28
C GLY A 639 17.04 12.12 -7.34
N TRP A 640 17.52 10.89 -7.12
CA TRP A 640 17.28 9.78 -8.03
C TRP A 640 15.83 9.30 -7.91
N ALA A 641 15.04 9.53 -8.96
CA ALA A 641 13.63 9.20 -8.98
C ALA A 641 13.38 7.71 -8.64
N ALA A 642 12.44 7.46 -7.75
CA ALA A 642 11.83 6.15 -7.59
C ALA A 642 10.79 5.99 -8.71
N THR A 643 11.12 5.18 -9.73
CA THR A 643 10.16 4.81 -10.76
C THR A 643 9.08 3.89 -10.17
N TRP A 644 7.83 4.15 -10.53
CA TRP A 644 6.67 3.39 -10.10
C TRP A 644 6.38 2.30 -11.12
N ASN A 645 6.69 1.05 -10.76
CA ASN A 645 6.24 -0.12 -11.50
C ASN A 645 5.32 -0.91 -10.56
N SER A 646 4.14 -1.34 -11.03
CA SER A 646 3.29 -2.27 -10.27
C SER A 646 4.09 -3.55 -10.01
N PRO A 647 4.13 -4.07 -8.77
CA PRO A 647 4.79 -5.34 -8.50
C PRO A 647 4.11 -6.44 -9.33
N GLN A 648 4.89 -7.21 -10.09
CA GLN A 648 4.40 -8.49 -10.63
C GLN A 648 4.24 -9.43 -9.43
N ARG A 649 3.01 -9.94 -9.22
CA ARG A 649 2.65 -10.76 -8.06
C ARG A 649 2.66 -12.27 -8.34
N ASP A 650 2.86 -12.69 -9.59
CA ASP A 650 2.83 -14.11 -10.00
C ASP A 650 4.23 -14.76 -10.15
N ASP A 651 5.33 -14.05 -9.85
CA ASP A 651 6.68 -14.63 -9.89
C ASP A 651 7.21 -14.84 -8.46
N ASP A 652 6.70 -15.88 -7.80
CA ASP A 652 6.82 -16.10 -6.35
C ASP A 652 8.24 -16.38 -5.85
N SER A 653 9.18 -16.74 -6.74
CA SER A 653 10.52 -17.17 -6.32
C SER A 653 11.62 -16.33 -6.94
N THR A 654 12.51 -15.81 -6.10
CA THR A 654 13.66 -15.04 -6.57
C THR A 654 14.68 -15.97 -7.23
N PRO A 655 14.98 -15.80 -8.54
CA PRO A 655 16.00 -16.60 -9.21
C PRO A 655 17.39 -16.30 -8.65
N TRP A 656 18.30 -17.27 -8.71
CA TRP A 656 19.70 -17.07 -8.31
C TRP A 656 20.38 -15.93 -9.07
N SER A 657 20.07 -15.78 -10.36
CA SER A 657 20.61 -14.69 -11.21
C SER A 657 20.19 -13.31 -10.70
N GLU A 658 18.93 -13.14 -10.33
CA GLU A 658 18.45 -11.88 -9.75
C GLU A 658 19.06 -11.65 -8.36
N ALA A 659 19.10 -12.67 -7.52
CA ALA A 659 19.70 -12.58 -6.19
C ALA A 659 21.17 -12.16 -6.26
N VAL A 660 21.97 -12.74 -7.15
CA VAL A 660 23.37 -12.35 -7.38
C VAL A 660 23.46 -10.91 -7.88
N LYS A 661 22.61 -10.51 -8.82
CA LYS A 661 22.61 -9.13 -9.36
C LYS A 661 22.28 -8.08 -8.30
N ARG A 662 21.38 -8.40 -7.36
CA ARG A 662 20.91 -7.47 -6.31
C ARG A 662 21.78 -7.49 -5.06
N HIS A 663 22.21 -8.66 -4.60
CA HIS A 663 22.93 -8.86 -3.35
C HIS A 663 24.44 -9.06 -3.53
N GLY A 664 24.93 -9.32 -4.74
CA GLY A 664 26.36 -9.52 -5.03
C GLY A 664 27.30 -8.46 -4.43
N PRO A 665 27.01 -7.15 -4.59
CA PRO A 665 27.82 -6.10 -3.96
C PRO A 665 27.85 -6.18 -2.42
N GLN A 666 26.77 -6.65 -1.79
CA GLN A 666 26.67 -6.79 -0.34
C GLN A 666 27.49 -7.97 0.15
N THR A 667 27.42 -9.11 -0.55
CA THR A 667 28.26 -10.27 -0.29
C THR A 667 29.74 -9.90 -0.39
N LEU A 668 30.15 -9.22 -1.46
CA LEU A 668 31.54 -8.76 -1.64
C LEU A 668 31.97 -7.81 -0.52
N LEU A 669 31.12 -6.84 -0.16
CA LEU A 669 31.39 -5.94 0.96
C LEU A 669 31.60 -6.72 2.27
N GLY A 670 30.78 -7.75 2.54
CA GLY A 670 30.95 -8.61 3.71
C GLY A 670 32.30 -9.32 3.74
N PHE A 671 32.73 -9.90 2.61
CA PHE A 671 34.05 -10.55 2.50
C PHE A 671 35.20 -9.56 2.70
N PHE A 672 35.19 -8.42 2.01
CA PHE A 672 36.27 -7.43 2.13
C PHE A 672 36.33 -6.81 3.53
N TRP A 673 35.18 -6.53 4.15
CA TRP A 673 35.14 -5.99 5.50
C TRP A 673 35.63 -7.01 6.53
N ALA A 674 35.28 -8.30 6.39
CA ALA A 674 35.82 -9.37 7.23
C ALA A 674 37.35 -9.49 7.10
N LEU A 675 37.87 -9.48 5.86
CA LEU A 675 39.32 -9.52 5.61
C LEU A 675 40.04 -8.32 6.21
N LEU A 676 39.48 -7.11 6.08
CA LEU A 676 40.03 -5.90 6.69
C LEU A 676 40.11 -6.03 8.21
N VAL A 677 39.06 -6.53 8.86
CA VAL A 677 39.02 -6.68 10.33
C VAL A 677 39.97 -7.77 10.80
N ILE A 678 40.09 -8.88 10.06
CA ILE A 678 41.08 -9.93 10.35
C ILE A 678 42.49 -9.37 10.27
N TRP A 679 42.78 -8.54 9.26
CA TRP A 679 44.08 -7.90 9.09
C TRP A 679 44.39 -6.90 10.22
N LEU A 680 43.40 -6.14 10.69
CA LEU A 680 43.57 -5.19 11.80
C LEU A 680 43.68 -5.88 13.17
N ASN A 681 42.70 -6.70 13.53
CA ASN A 681 42.66 -7.43 14.79
C ASN A 681 41.67 -8.63 14.71
N PRO A 682 42.18 -9.88 14.61
CA PRO A 682 41.35 -11.08 14.49
C PRO A 682 40.33 -11.27 15.64
N SER A 683 40.64 -10.81 16.85
CA SER A 683 39.74 -10.98 18.01
C SER A 683 38.43 -10.18 17.85
N PHE A 684 38.45 -9.08 17.09
CA PHE A 684 37.28 -8.24 16.85
C PHE A 684 36.29 -8.87 15.87
N LEU A 685 36.72 -9.87 15.09
CA LEU A 685 35.85 -10.54 14.10
C LEU A 685 34.60 -11.13 14.77
N TRP A 686 34.74 -11.74 15.95
CA TRP A 686 33.62 -12.37 16.68
C TRP A 686 32.48 -11.39 17.00
N TRP A 687 32.80 -10.12 17.24
CA TRP A 687 31.82 -9.06 17.47
C TRP A 687 31.12 -8.63 16.18
N LEU A 688 31.80 -8.76 15.04
CA LEU A 688 31.30 -8.36 13.72
C LEU A 688 30.62 -9.51 12.95
N VAL A 689 30.83 -10.78 13.36
CA VAL A 689 30.27 -11.97 12.69
C VAL A 689 28.77 -11.84 12.38
N PRO A 690 27.89 -11.39 13.30
CA PRO A 690 26.47 -11.23 12.98
C PRO A 690 26.18 -10.23 11.85
N ILE A 691 27.11 -9.31 11.56
CA ILE A 691 26.99 -8.33 10.49
C ILE A 691 27.61 -8.88 9.20
N VAL A 692 28.92 -9.18 9.21
CA VAL A 692 29.62 -9.62 7.98
C VAL A 692 29.15 -10.99 7.50
N GLY A 693 28.87 -11.92 8.42
CA GLY A 693 28.33 -13.24 8.08
C GLY A 693 26.96 -13.15 7.40
N SER A 694 26.10 -12.26 7.90
CA SER A 694 24.80 -11.97 7.30
C SER A 694 24.91 -11.38 5.89
N LEU A 695 25.86 -10.46 5.69
CA LEU A 695 26.12 -9.89 4.36
C LEU A 695 26.66 -10.94 3.38
N MET A 696 27.58 -11.81 3.83
CA MET A 696 28.12 -12.91 3.03
C MET A 696 27.02 -13.90 2.62
N LEU A 697 26.09 -14.22 3.53
CA LEU A 697 24.98 -15.16 3.30
C LEU A 697 23.73 -14.52 2.66
N SER A 698 23.80 -13.25 2.25
CA SER A 698 22.63 -12.52 1.73
C SER A 698 21.98 -13.19 0.51
N ILE A 699 22.77 -13.70 -0.44
CA ILE A 699 22.28 -14.40 -1.64
C ILE A 699 21.49 -15.67 -1.29
N PRO A 700 22.07 -16.68 -0.59
CA PRO A 700 21.34 -17.91 -0.28
C PRO A 700 20.14 -17.65 0.62
N VAL A 701 20.23 -16.73 1.60
CA VAL A 701 19.09 -16.39 2.47
C VAL A 701 17.93 -15.80 1.66
N SER A 702 18.21 -14.90 0.70
CA SER A 702 17.20 -14.30 -0.17
C SER A 702 16.51 -15.34 -1.04
N VAL A 703 17.28 -16.23 -1.69
CA VAL A 703 16.72 -17.29 -2.56
C VAL A 703 15.93 -18.32 -1.76
N ILE A 704 16.48 -18.84 -0.65
CA ILE A 704 15.84 -19.89 0.16
C ILE A 704 14.55 -19.37 0.78
N SER A 705 14.56 -18.14 1.33
CA SER A 705 13.36 -17.56 1.93
C SER A 705 12.26 -17.25 0.91
N SER A 706 12.60 -17.01 -0.37
CA SER A 706 11.61 -16.80 -1.43
C SER A 706 10.90 -18.07 -1.92
N ARG A 707 11.26 -19.27 -1.46
CA ARG A 707 10.66 -20.52 -1.97
C ARG A 707 9.29 -20.81 -1.34
N VAL A 708 8.28 -21.00 -2.19
CA VAL A 708 6.94 -21.46 -1.83
C VAL A 708 6.96 -22.86 -1.21
N GLY A 709 7.67 -23.82 -1.82
CA GLY A 709 7.71 -25.20 -1.31
C GLY A 709 8.23 -25.34 0.13
N LEU A 710 9.18 -24.48 0.55
CA LEU A 710 9.64 -24.43 1.95
C LEU A 710 8.62 -23.77 2.87
N GLY A 711 7.90 -22.76 2.39
CA GLY A 711 6.80 -22.14 3.13
C GLY A 711 5.63 -23.09 3.34
N LEU A 712 5.20 -23.84 2.33
CA LEU A 712 4.18 -24.87 2.44
C LEU A 712 4.61 -26.01 3.38
N LYS A 713 5.84 -26.54 3.22
CA LYS A 713 6.36 -27.57 4.14
C LYS A 713 6.39 -27.10 5.59
N SER A 714 6.80 -25.86 5.84
CA SER A 714 6.76 -25.32 7.21
C SER A 714 5.34 -25.19 7.73
N ARG A 715 4.33 -24.99 6.88
CA ARG A 715 2.90 -24.97 7.26
C ARG A 715 2.45 -26.37 7.69
N ASP A 716 2.79 -27.38 6.90
CA ASP A 716 2.47 -28.79 7.18
C ASP A 716 3.11 -29.24 8.50
N GLU A 717 4.31 -28.74 8.82
CA GLU A 717 4.99 -29.00 10.10
C GLU A 717 4.48 -28.13 11.28
N SER A 718 3.45 -27.29 11.06
CA SER A 718 2.92 -26.32 12.02
C SER A 718 3.95 -25.31 12.52
N LEU A 719 4.95 -24.98 11.71
CA LEU A 719 5.91 -23.90 11.94
C LEU A 719 5.41 -22.61 11.29
N PHE A 720 5.66 -21.49 11.99
CA PHE A 720 5.16 -20.16 11.65
C PHE A 720 3.64 -20.08 11.49
N LEU A 721 2.91 -21.01 12.13
CA LEU A 721 1.46 -21.10 12.04
C LEU A 721 0.80 -19.88 12.72
N ILE A 722 -0.13 -19.26 12.01
CA ILE A 722 -0.98 -18.19 12.56
C ILE A 722 -2.43 -18.68 12.76
N PRO A 723 -3.21 -18.05 13.65
CA PRO A 723 -4.60 -18.43 13.88
C PRO A 723 -5.46 -18.40 12.61
N GLU A 724 -5.17 -17.47 11.71
CA GLU A 724 -5.84 -17.33 10.41
C GLU A 724 -5.52 -18.49 9.44
N GLU A 725 -4.44 -19.25 9.65
CA GLU A 725 -4.14 -20.50 8.92
C GLU A 725 -4.74 -21.72 9.65
N TYR A 726 -4.82 -21.68 10.99
CA TYR A 726 -5.36 -22.79 11.80
C TYR A 726 -6.88 -22.92 11.70
N ASN A 727 -7.59 -21.79 11.77
CA ASN A 727 -9.04 -21.71 11.59
C ASN A 727 -9.35 -20.55 10.63
N PRO A 728 -9.24 -20.79 9.30
CA PRO A 728 -9.40 -19.74 8.30
C PRO A 728 -10.76 -19.05 8.39
N PRO A 729 -10.79 -17.71 8.54
CA PRO A 729 -12.00 -16.93 8.47
C PRO A 729 -12.72 -17.12 7.12
N GLN A 730 -14.05 -17.15 7.14
CA GLN A 730 -14.87 -17.33 5.92
C GLN A 730 -14.54 -16.32 4.82
N ALA A 731 -14.23 -15.07 5.18
CA ALA A 731 -13.87 -14.04 4.21
C ALA A 731 -12.57 -14.37 3.45
N LEU A 732 -11.59 -15.02 4.11
CA LEU A 732 -10.35 -15.45 3.46
C LEU A 732 -10.55 -16.71 2.61
N LEU A 733 -11.34 -17.68 3.11
CA LEU A 733 -11.71 -18.89 2.34
C LEU A 733 -12.46 -18.52 1.05
N ALA A 734 -13.46 -17.64 1.15
CA ALA A 734 -14.21 -17.15 0.00
C ALA A 734 -13.30 -16.39 -0.98
N THR A 735 -12.37 -15.58 -0.46
CA THR A 735 -11.41 -14.87 -1.32
C THR A 735 -10.52 -15.85 -2.09
N ASP A 736 -9.99 -16.89 -1.45
CA ASP A 736 -9.15 -17.90 -2.09
C ASP A 736 -9.93 -18.68 -3.16
N GLN A 737 -11.13 -19.15 -2.81
CA GLN A 737 -12.03 -19.84 -3.74
C GLN A 737 -12.35 -18.98 -4.97
N TYR A 738 -12.82 -17.74 -4.76
CA TYR A 738 -13.15 -16.84 -5.87
C TYR A 738 -11.91 -16.42 -6.65
N THR A 739 -10.73 -16.36 -6.04
CA THR A 739 -9.49 -16.08 -6.77
C THR A 739 -9.18 -17.22 -7.74
N HIS A 740 -9.32 -18.47 -7.29
CA HIS A 740 -9.13 -19.64 -8.14
C HIS A 740 -10.15 -19.67 -9.29
N GLU A 741 -11.44 -19.47 -8.99
CA GLU A 741 -12.51 -19.41 -9.99
C GLU A 741 -12.29 -18.27 -11.00
N ASN A 742 -11.98 -17.06 -10.52
CA ASN A 742 -11.74 -15.90 -11.38
C ASN A 742 -10.47 -16.05 -12.22
N ARG A 743 -9.42 -16.71 -11.71
CA ARG A 743 -8.19 -16.99 -12.49
C ARG A 743 -8.47 -17.97 -13.62
N TRP A 744 -9.32 -18.97 -13.36
CA TRP A 744 -9.77 -19.91 -14.39
C TRP A 744 -10.54 -19.20 -15.52
N HIS A 745 -11.27 -18.14 -15.19
CA HIS A 745 -12.07 -17.34 -16.11
C HIS A 745 -11.41 -15.99 -16.49
N ALA A 746 -10.12 -15.82 -16.24
CA ALA A 746 -9.45 -14.54 -16.44
C ALA A 746 -9.40 -14.16 -17.93
N LEU A 747 -9.85 -12.94 -18.24
CA LEU A 747 -9.84 -12.43 -19.62
C LEU A 747 -8.42 -12.04 -20.05
N ASN A 748 -7.84 -12.81 -20.96
CA ASN A 748 -6.57 -12.47 -21.62
C ASN A 748 -6.80 -11.70 -22.93
N ASP A 749 -5.84 -10.86 -23.33
CA ASP A 749 -5.90 -9.99 -24.52
C ASP A 749 -7.18 -9.13 -24.60
N GLY A 750 -7.60 -8.59 -23.44
CA GLY A 750 -8.87 -7.88 -23.29
C GLY A 750 -9.07 -6.73 -24.30
N PHE A 751 -8.01 -6.03 -24.71
CA PHE A 751 -8.12 -4.96 -25.69
C PHE A 751 -8.59 -5.48 -27.05
N VAL A 752 -8.00 -6.56 -27.57
CA VAL A 752 -8.41 -7.14 -28.86
C VAL A 752 -9.86 -7.60 -28.80
N ARG A 753 -10.26 -8.23 -27.68
CA ARG A 753 -11.66 -8.63 -27.46
C ARG A 753 -12.61 -7.43 -27.45
N SER A 754 -12.27 -6.34 -26.76
CA SER A 754 -13.11 -5.13 -26.72
C SER A 754 -13.27 -4.42 -28.08
N VAL A 755 -12.35 -4.67 -29.02
CA VAL A 755 -12.43 -4.11 -30.37
C VAL A 755 -13.26 -5.02 -31.28
N VAL A 756 -13.03 -6.33 -31.25
CA VAL A 756 -13.58 -7.25 -32.25
C VAL A 756 -14.83 -8.00 -31.77
N ASP A 757 -14.84 -8.48 -30.53
CA ASP A 757 -15.94 -9.30 -30.02
C ASP A 757 -17.22 -8.45 -29.86
N PRO A 758 -18.37 -8.88 -30.42
CA PRO A 758 -19.61 -8.09 -30.43
C PRO A 758 -20.09 -7.66 -29.04
N GLN A 759 -19.92 -8.50 -28.03
CA GLN A 759 -20.47 -8.28 -26.70
C GLN A 759 -19.48 -7.53 -25.80
N GLN A 760 -18.20 -7.88 -25.86
CA GLN A 760 -17.15 -7.13 -25.16
C GLN A 760 -17.02 -5.71 -25.71
N ASN A 761 -17.20 -5.52 -27.02
CA ASN A 761 -17.26 -4.19 -27.62
C ASN A 761 -18.42 -3.36 -27.05
N ALA A 762 -19.61 -3.95 -26.94
CA ALA A 762 -20.77 -3.27 -26.37
C ALA A 762 -20.53 -2.88 -24.90
N LEU A 763 -19.90 -3.77 -24.11
CA LEU A 763 -19.52 -3.50 -22.72
C LEU A 763 -18.54 -2.32 -22.64
N ALA A 764 -17.43 -2.38 -23.39
CA ALA A 764 -16.42 -1.35 -23.40
C ALA A 764 -16.98 0.02 -23.87
N CYS A 765 -17.81 0.04 -24.91
CA CYS A 765 -18.50 1.24 -25.38
C CYS A 765 -19.45 1.82 -24.34
N SER A 766 -20.21 0.98 -23.63
CA SER A 766 -21.20 1.43 -22.63
C SER A 766 -20.56 2.00 -21.34
N LEU A 767 -19.33 1.58 -21.02
CA LEU A 767 -18.56 2.07 -19.87
C LEU A 767 -17.61 3.22 -20.23
N ALA A 768 -17.36 3.45 -21.51
CA ALA A 768 -16.60 4.59 -21.99
C ALA A 768 -17.43 5.89 -21.94
N THR A 769 -16.79 7.02 -21.65
CA THR A 769 -17.48 8.32 -21.47
C THR A 769 -16.99 9.36 -22.48
N SER A 770 -17.76 9.71 -23.50
CA SER A 770 -17.37 10.84 -24.35
C SER A 770 -17.70 12.16 -23.64
N ARG A 771 -16.67 12.89 -23.18
CA ARG A 771 -16.85 14.15 -22.42
C ARG A 771 -16.97 15.39 -23.29
N HIS A 772 -16.80 15.25 -24.60
CA HIS A 772 -16.75 16.37 -25.51
C HIS A 772 -18.02 16.42 -26.37
N ARG A 773 -18.61 17.61 -26.47
CA ARG A 773 -19.68 17.89 -27.45
C ARG A 773 -19.13 17.73 -28.87
N GLN A 774 -20.02 17.63 -29.86
CA GLN A 774 -19.64 17.60 -31.28
C GLN A 774 -18.78 18.83 -31.61
N ALA A 775 -17.55 18.58 -32.03
CA ALA A 775 -16.59 19.60 -32.43
C ALA A 775 -15.69 19.01 -33.53
N GLU A 776 -15.48 19.75 -34.62
CA GLU A 776 -14.72 19.25 -35.78
C GLU A 776 -13.31 18.72 -35.43
N PRO A 777 -12.50 19.39 -34.58
CA PRO A 777 -11.15 18.86 -34.27
C PRO A 777 -11.18 17.50 -33.58
N ILE A 778 -12.22 17.22 -32.80
CA ILE A 778 -12.39 15.96 -32.08
C ILE A 778 -12.81 14.87 -33.06
N GLU A 779 -13.67 15.23 -34.00
CA GLU A 779 -14.13 14.32 -35.04
C GLU A 779 -12.99 13.93 -35.99
N TRP A 780 -12.18 14.91 -36.42
CA TRP A 780 -10.96 14.66 -37.19
C TRP A 780 -10.00 13.71 -36.45
N LEU A 781 -9.79 13.95 -35.14
CA LEU A 781 -8.93 13.09 -34.31
C LEU A 781 -9.46 11.65 -34.22
N ARG A 782 -10.79 11.45 -34.14
CA ARG A 782 -11.39 10.11 -34.14
C ARG A 782 -11.14 9.39 -35.45
N ILE A 783 -11.39 10.07 -36.57
CA ILE A 783 -11.17 9.51 -37.91
C ILE A 783 -9.70 9.09 -38.08
N GLU A 784 -8.76 9.95 -37.67
CA GLU A 784 -7.34 9.65 -37.78
C GLU A 784 -6.92 8.49 -36.87
N ARG A 785 -7.45 8.41 -35.65
CA ARG A 785 -7.19 7.28 -34.73
C ARG A 785 -7.70 5.95 -35.28
N VAL A 786 -8.92 5.93 -35.84
CA VAL A 786 -9.48 4.71 -36.44
C VAL A 786 -8.67 4.29 -37.66
N ARG A 787 -8.33 5.23 -38.55
CA ARG A 787 -7.47 4.97 -39.72
C ARG A 787 -6.10 4.42 -39.32
N HIS A 788 -5.47 5.02 -38.31
CA HIS A 788 -4.20 4.54 -37.79
C HIS A 788 -4.32 3.13 -37.19
N ALA A 789 -5.37 2.86 -36.41
CA ALA A 789 -5.61 1.56 -35.81
C ALA A 789 -5.86 0.44 -36.82
N LEU A 790 -6.57 0.73 -37.92
CA LEU A 790 -6.72 -0.22 -39.02
C LEU A 790 -5.37 -0.51 -39.68
N LYS A 791 -4.61 0.54 -40.03
CA LYS A 791 -3.33 0.40 -40.72
C LYS A 791 -2.24 -0.29 -39.88
N ALA A 792 -2.17 0.00 -38.58
CA ALA A 792 -1.13 -0.51 -37.69
C ALA A 792 -1.43 -1.93 -37.18
N GLY A 793 -2.70 -2.34 -37.21
CA GLY A 793 -3.15 -3.61 -36.63
C GLY A 793 -3.08 -3.63 -35.09
N PRO A 794 -3.52 -4.74 -34.46
CA PRO A 794 -3.55 -4.87 -33.00
C PRO A 794 -2.15 -4.84 -32.37
N GLU A 795 -1.14 -5.44 -33.01
CA GLU A 795 0.24 -5.52 -32.48
C GLU A 795 1.04 -4.24 -32.69
N GLY A 796 0.73 -3.45 -33.73
CA GLY A 796 1.40 -2.18 -34.02
C GLY A 796 0.99 -1.01 -33.11
N LEU A 797 -0.12 -1.13 -32.38
CA LEU A 797 -0.59 -0.10 -31.46
C LEU A 797 0.10 -0.18 -30.10
N ASN A 798 0.68 0.94 -29.67
CA ASN A 798 1.21 1.04 -28.33
C ASN A 798 0.09 1.17 -27.28
N ASN A 799 0.41 0.86 -26.02
CA ASN A 799 -0.59 0.83 -24.96
C ASN A 799 -1.32 2.18 -24.73
N ASN A 800 -0.68 3.33 -24.96
CA ASN A 800 -1.37 4.63 -24.82
C ASN A 800 -2.45 4.80 -25.90
N GLU A 801 -2.15 4.43 -27.15
CA GLU A 801 -3.11 4.46 -28.26
C GLU A 801 -4.29 3.52 -27.98
N ARG A 802 -4.02 2.32 -27.48
CA ARG A 802 -5.05 1.35 -27.05
C ARG A 802 -5.98 1.94 -25.99
N VAL A 803 -5.43 2.57 -24.94
CA VAL A 803 -6.22 3.22 -23.87
C VAL A 803 -7.01 4.44 -24.38
N GLU A 804 -6.48 5.18 -25.34
CA GLU A 804 -7.18 6.30 -25.97
C GLU A 804 -8.41 5.82 -26.76
N LEU A 805 -8.29 4.73 -27.51
CA LEU A 805 -9.41 4.08 -28.21
C LEU A 805 -10.46 3.55 -27.21
N LEU A 806 -10.03 2.82 -26.17
CA LEU A 806 -10.91 2.36 -25.08
C LEU A 806 -11.60 3.47 -24.30
N SER A 807 -11.14 4.71 -24.45
CA SER A 807 -11.71 5.88 -23.80
C SER A 807 -12.69 6.64 -24.72
N ASP A 808 -12.83 6.31 -25.99
CA ASP A 808 -13.79 6.98 -26.86
C ASP A 808 -14.79 5.96 -27.44
N PRO A 809 -16.04 5.92 -26.94
CA PRO A 809 -17.02 4.93 -27.41
C PRO A 809 -17.28 5.06 -28.91
N VAL A 810 -17.21 6.29 -29.45
CA VAL A 810 -17.46 6.53 -30.88
C VAL A 810 -16.33 5.97 -31.72
N ALA A 811 -15.07 6.23 -31.36
CA ALA A 811 -13.94 5.70 -32.10
C ALA A 811 -13.87 4.16 -32.01
N LEU A 812 -14.16 3.60 -30.82
CA LEU A 812 -14.16 2.17 -30.59
C LEU A 812 -15.28 1.46 -31.37
N GLY A 813 -16.50 2.01 -31.38
CA GLY A 813 -17.62 1.47 -32.15
C GLY A 813 -17.37 1.52 -33.67
N ARG A 814 -16.75 2.60 -34.16
CA ARG A 814 -16.38 2.73 -35.59
C ARG A 814 -15.29 1.76 -36.01
N LEU A 815 -14.28 1.59 -35.17
CA LEU A 815 -13.21 0.62 -35.42
C LEU A 815 -13.80 -0.80 -35.50
N HIS A 816 -14.67 -1.16 -34.55
CA HIS A 816 -15.39 -2.43 -34.55
C HIS A 816 -16.16 -2.67 -35.85
N GLU A 817 -16.97 -1.69 -36.27
CA GLU A 817 -17.77 -1.81 -37.49
C GLU A 817 -16.92 -1.95 -38.75
N GLN A 818 -15.85 -1.15 -38.88
CA GLN A 818 -14.96 -1.19 -40.06
C GLN A 818 -14.19 -2.52 -40.15
N ILE A 819 -13.74 -3.08 -39.01
CA ILE A 819 -13.07 -4.39 -38.99
C ILE A 819 -13.97 -5.49 -39.57
N TRP A 820 -15.26 -5.49 -39.20
CA TRP A 820 -16.20 -6.50 -39.68
C TRP A 820 -16.66 -6.25 -41.13
N ASN A 821 -16.92 -4.99 -41.51
CA ASN A 821 -17.30 -4.62 -42.88
C ASN A 821 -16.20 -4.91 -43.90
N GLU A 822 -14.93 -4.65 -43.57
CA GLU A 822 -13.78 -4.86 -44.47
C GLU A 822 -13.12 -6.24 -44.28
N ALA A 823 -13.65 -7.07 -43.37
CA ALA A 823 -13.09 -8.36 -42.97
C ALA A 823 -11.58 -8.28 -42.67
N HIS A 824 -11.18 -7.29 -41.86
CA HIS A 824 -9.77 -6.93 -41.66
C HIS A 824 -8.98 -8.11 -41.04
N PRO A 825 -8.05 -8.73 -41.78
CA PRO A 825 -7.52 -10.05 -41.42
C PRO A 825 -6.69 -10.02 -40.14
N GLU A 826 -5.84 -9.00 -39.95
CA GLU A 826 -4.96 -8.91 -38.78
C GLU A 826 -5.75 -8.83 -37.45
N TRP A 827 -6.86 -8.11 -37.44
CA TRP A 827 -7.71 -7.96 -36.24
C TRP A 827 -8.52 -9.23 -35.96
N LEU A 828 -9.12 -9.82 -37.00
CA LEU A 828 -9.90 -11.05 -36.87
C LEU A 828 -9.02 -12.25 -36.50
N GLU A 829 -7.81 -12.37 -37.07
CA GLU A 829 -6.87 -13.44 -36.73
C GLU A 829 -6.36 -13.32 -35.29
N ALA A 830 -5.98 -12.11 -34.87
CA ALA A 830 -5.58 -11.85 -33.48
C ALA A 830 -6.70 -12.19 -32.49
N TRP A 831 -7.94 -11.82 -32.81
CA TRP A 831 -9.10 -12.16 -32.00
C TRP A 831 -9.37 -13.67 -31.95
N ARG A 832 -9.37 -14.37 -33.10
CA ARG A 832 -9.52 -15.84 -33.14
C ARG A 832 -8.43 -16.55 -32.34
N LYS A 833 -7.19 -16.06 -32.41
CA LYS A 833 -6.07 -16.55 -31.61
C LYS A 833 -6.31 -16.33 -30.12
N SER A 834 -6.79 -15.15 -29.72
CA SER A 834 -7.17 -14.85 -28.33
C SER A 834 -8.29 -15.76 -27.82
N VAL A 835 -9.33 -16.00 -28.63
CA VAL A 835 -10.44 -16.91 -28.27
C VAL A 835 -9.94 -18.35 -28.13
N LYS A 836 -9.09 -18.82 -29.06
CA LYS A 836 -8.54 -20.18 -29.02
C LYS A 836 -7.55 -20.40 -27.87
N ALA A 837 -6.75 -19.38 -27.54
CA ALA A 837 -5.80 -19.42 -26.45
C ALA A 837 -6.47 -19.49 -25.08
N ASP A 838 -7.76 -19.15 -25.01
CA ASP A 838 -8.47 -18.95 -23.77
C ASP A 838 -9.89 -19.54 -23.86
N PRO A 839 -9.98 -20.89 -23.78
CA PRO A 839 -11.24 -21.63 -23.89
C PRO A 839 -12.15 -21.46 -22.66
N HIS A 840 -11.65 -20.84 -21.60
CA HIS A 840 -12.34 -20.69 -20.32
C HIS A 840 -12.70 -19.24 -19.98
N ALA A 841 -12.09 -18.24 -20.63
CA ALA A 841 -12.57 -16.88 -20.49
C ALA A 841 -14.05 -16.81 -20.85
N PRO A 842 -14.84 -16.06 -20.06
CA PRO A 842 -16.25 -15.94 -20.30
C PRO A 842 -16.43 -15.30 -21.68
N LEU A 843 -16.81 -16.11 -22.67
CA LEU A 843 -17.51 -15.65 -23.87
C LEU A 843 -18.91 -15.20 -23.48
N LEU A 844 -19.03 -14.36 -22.43
CA LEU A 844 -20.27 -13.99 -21.77
C LEU A 844 -21.41 -15.03 -21.94
N PRO A 845 -21.34 -16.21 -21.27
CA PRO A 845 -22.56 -16.94 -21.01
C PRO A 845 -22.61 -17.33 -19.54
N LEU A 846 -23.37 -16.59 -18.73
CA LEU A 846 -23.84 -17.13 -17.46
C LEU A 846 -25.21 -17.76 -17.72
N LYS A 847 -25.22 -19.06 -18.00
CA LYS A 847 -26.33 -19.87 -17.47
C LYS A 847 -26.09 -19.97 -15.96
N PRO A 848 -27.04 -19.61 -15.09
CA PRO A 848 -26.93 -20.01 -13.70
C PRO A 848 -26.84 -21.53 -13.65
N LEU A 849 -25.82 -22.06 -12.97
CA LEU A 849 -25.78 -23.47 -12.61
C LEU A 849 -27.08 -23.79 -11.87
N SER A 850 -27.92 -24.60 -12.49
CA SER A 850 -29.05 -25.21 -11.78
C SER A 850 -28.45 -26.13 -10.73
N VAL A 851 -28.52 -25.70 -9.47
CA VAL A 851 -28.24 -26.55 -8.33
C VAL A 851 -29.30 -27.64 -8.34
N GLN A 852 -28.99 -28.80 -8.92
CA GLN A 852 -29.73 -30.03 -8.64
C GLN A 852 -29.23 -30.58 -7.30
N PRO A 853 -30.10 -30.77 -6.29
CA PRO A 853 -29.75 -31.53 -5.11
C PRO A 853 -29.79 -33.01 -5.50
N GLN A 854 -28.64 -33.62 -5.79
CA GLN A 854 -28.55 -35.08 -5.78
C GLN A 854 -28.28 -35.53 -4.35
N LEU A 855 -29.37 -35.80 -3.64
CA LEU A 855 -29.44 -36.77 -2.55
C LEU A 855 -29.17 -38.16 -3.12
N ALA A 856 -28.11 -38.81 -2.64
CA ALA A 856 -28.04 -40.24 -2.36
C ALA A 856 -26.89 -40.52 -1.38
#